data_AF-A0A1Y4I7B0-F1
#
_entry.id   AF-A0A1Y4I7B0-F1
#
_cell.length_a   1.000
_cell.length_b   1.000
_cell.length_c   1.000
_cell.angle_alpha   90.00
_cell.angle_beta   90.00
_cell.angle_gamma   90.00
#
_symmetry.space_group_name_H-M   'P 1'
#
loop_
_entity.id
_entity.type
_entity.pdbx_description
1 polymer ?
#
loop_
_entity_poly.entity_id
_entity_poly.type
_entity_poly.pdbx_seq_one_letter_code
_entity_poly.pdbx_strand_id
1 'polypeptide(L)'
;MQQAGVNKIGAGQLFLTLFVERLVFLLSMNTVLAGGESLQELIPSCLASYLLQFLLFLPLWLLHRRRPDQNLLQVAKSLLGRFGFLFLPLYALYFLFFAAYSLSLLQLFMANIMEPHASLALIAIVTALSASYAAWKGIETIGRTGAIVSVFAACSLAAIFLFLSIKINPLNFVPFFEDGGKQAASGILLLLARSDGLTAIAFLGAQTRGKLGRGFVIWNTVVYAVIAGLLAVMTGAMGAYLGDQLFPFYAAASFTEMGAVQGMDAVLIGIWIFCMLVKLSTDLYLLRLCVESAASRAGKWSVIAGAVLTAGLSLAICSMRGLQKLFYGSGLFLPFTLVCAVAIPLLLLICDLVRRRKAENKGKKGKAKKAAALLLSMLFVLSVSGCREQIRLNRRLLIEGIGIDRQGETFLLTVQSTKITEGETREVSVYTAEGESILEALGSLTLQTGQDPLYSHALVVVFGRSCAESGISGMLDFFVRNAETRPNAQIMMAEGEASEVLTAKREEKTVSAKVLGEILETQNMNGNIARITLTDFVNHFGNDGASPYLPVVRSTDEGVEAAGTALLDQQGQLLAVLDEKTTRGALYLLGDFDRGLETVILPDDARLTAELHDLKTDIAASVQGGAPTFSISIRCAADIGALDTGMDTRYGEAAYAVMEQTLAQEIQKEAQTALDLCLGEYGADIFLLGRRLHQANPKEWEQYAAQWPQAVSQAEISVQAKVEIARVGQEDTPAIE
;
A
#
# COMPACT_ATOMS: atom_id res chain seq x y z
N MET A 1 -31.76 31.57 -30.27
CA MET A 1 -33.04 31.35 -29.56
C MET A 1 -33.57 30.01 -30.04
N GLN A 2 -33.69 28.93 -29.29
CA GLN A 2 -33.52 28.62 -27.86
C GLN A 2 -32.67 27.33 -27.74
N GLN A 3 -31.62 27.36 -26.93
CA GLN A 3 -31.36 26.28 -25.96
C GLN A 3 -30.91 27.04 -24.72
N ALA A 4 -31.88 27.32 -23.85
CA ALA A 4 -31.60 27.77 -22.49
C ALA A 4 -30.61 26.77 -21.87
N GLY A 5 -29.68 27.27 -21.06
CA GLY A 5 -28.82 26.43 -20.22
C GLY A 5 -29.70 25.60 -19.29
N VAL A 6 -30.13 24.43 -19.74
CA VAL A 6 -30.79 23.47 -18.88
C VAL A 6 -29.68 22.88 -18.06
N ASN A 7 -29.50 23.40 -16.85
CA ASN A 7 -28.59 22.80 -15.90
C ASN A 7 -29.00 21.33 -15.71
N LYS A 8 -28.10 20.42 -16.04
CA LYS A 8 -28.36 18.97 -16.16
C LYS A 8 -28.03 18.21 -14.89
N ILE A 9 -27.00 18.65 -14.16
CA ILE A 9 -26.55 18.00 -12.91
C ILE A 9 -26.43 19.02 -11.78
N GLY A 10 -26.49 18.56 -10.53
CA GLY A 10 -26.20 19.38 -9.35
C GLY A 10 -24.69 19.50 -9.08
N ALA A 11 -24.27 20.55 -8.39
CA ALA A 11 -22.87 20.73 -7.99
C ALA A 11 -22.35 19.54 -7.16
N GLY A 12 -23.18 18.98 -6.28
CA GLY A 12 -22.82 17.75 -5.55
C GLY A 12 -22.50 16.58 -6.48
N GLN A 13 -23.33 16.33 -7.50
CA GLN A 13 -23.07 15.27 -8.48
C GLN A 13 -21.77 15.50 -9.26
N LEU A 14 -21.51 16.75 -9.68
CA LEU A 14 -20.24 17.11 -10.34
C LEU A 14 -19.04 16.76 -9.44
N PHE A 15 -19.03 17.25 -8.20
CA PHE A 15 -17.87 17.06 -7.32
C PHE A 15 -17.73 15.63 -6.80
N LEU A 16 -18.81 14.85 -6.68
CA LEU A 16 -18.73 13.41 -6.41
C LEU A 16 -18.14 12.65 -7.61
N THR A 17 -18.51 13.02 -8.84
CA THR A 17 -17.86 12.48 -10.04
C THR A 17 -16.36 12.82 -10.04
N LEU A 18 -15.99 14.09 -9.81
CA LEU A 18 -14.58 14.49 -9.76
C LEU A 18 -13.81 13.86 -8.59
N PHE A 19 -14.47 13.53 -7.49
CA PHE A 19 -13.88 12.75 -6.41
C PHE A 19 -13.54 11.33 -6.89
N VAL A 20 -14.49 10.64 -7.54
CA VAL A 20 -14.27 9.32 -8.15
C VAL A 20 -13.12 9.36 -9.17
N GLU A 21 -13.05 10.40 -9.98
CA GLU A 21 -11.95 10.60 -10.94
C GLU A 21 -10.59 10.73 -10.25
N ARG A 22 -10.54 11.42 -9.11
CA ARG A 22 -9.31 11.58 -8.34
C ARG A 22 -8.88 10.28 -7.65
N LEU A 23 -9.83 9.44 -7.26
CA LEU A 23 -9.55 8.12 -6.67
C LEU A 23 -8.86 7.18 -7.65
N VAL A 24 -9.18 7.27 -8.95
CA VAL A 24 -8.48 6.48 -9.98
C VAL A 24 -6.98 6.70 -9.92
N PHE A 25 -6.55 7.96 -9.85
CA PHE A 25 -5.13 8.31 -9.72
C PHE A 25 -4.56 7.88 -8.37
N LEU A 26 -5.29 8.12 -7.28
CA LEU A 26 -4.85 7.76 -5.93
C LEU A 26 -4.49 6.27 -5.84
N LEU A 27 -5.41 5.41 -6.30
CA LEU A 27 -5.28 3.95 -6.20
C LEU A 27 -4.18 3.37 -7.11
N SER A 28 -3.59 4.17 -7.99
CA SER A 28 -2.48 3.78 -8.88
C SER A 28 -1.16 4.49 -8.55
N MET A 29 -1.12 5.27 -7.47
CA MET A 29 0.05 6.05 -7.09
C MET A 29 1.09 5.17 -6.39
N ASN A 30 2.36 5.30 -6.78
CA ASN A 30 3.50 4.62 -6.16
C ASN A 30 4.74 5.52 -6.12
N THR A 31 5.79 5.04 -5.47
CA THR A 31 7.11 5.67 -5.31
C THR A 31 7.79 6.00 -6.64
N VAL A 32 7.75 5.07 -7.59
CA VAL A 32 8.30 5.24 -8.95
C VAL A 32 7.68 6.44 -9.67
N LEU A 33 6.37 6.63 -9.55
CA LEU A 33 5.69 7.81 -10.11
C LEU A 33 6.01 9.08 -9.34
N ALA A 34 6.14 8.98 -8.02
CA ALA A 34 6.46 10.09 -7.12
C ALA A 34 7.93 10.55 -7.23
N GLY A 35 8.82 9.74 -7.79
CA GLY A 35 10.22 10.10 -8.02
C GLY A 35 11.12 10.01 -6.79
N GLY A 36 10.84 9.09 -5.87
CA GLY A 36 11.71 8.76 -4.75
C GLY A 36 11.29 7.44 -4.10
N GLU A 37 11.69 7.19 -2.85
CA GLU A 37 11.62 5.86 -2.22
C GLU A 37 10.55 5.76 -1.14
N SER A 38 10.12 6.88 -0.53
CA SER A 38 9.12 6.85 0.54
C SER A 38 7.80 7.52 0.16
N LEU A 39 6.69 6.78 0.22
CA LEU A 39 5.36 7.36 -0.02
C LEU A 39 4.97 8.42 1.02
N GLN A 40 5.62 8.44 2.19
CA GLN A 40 5.34 9.45 3.21
C GLN A 40 5.62 10.86 2.68
N GLU A 41 6.62 11.06 1.81
CA GLU A 41 6.99 12.37 1.24
C GLU A 41 5.88 13.00 0.40
N LEU A 42 4.86 12.21 0.03
CA LEU A 42 3.65 12.72 -0.60
C LEU A 42 2.68 13.39 0.37
N ILE A 43 2.79 13.16 1.68
CA ILE A 43 1.98 13.82 2.72
C ILE A 43 2.24 15.34 2.73
N PRO A 44 3.47 15.85 2.86
CA PRO A 44 3.72 17.29 2.73
C PRO A 44 3.40 17.81 1.32
N SER A 45 3.60 16.98 0.28
CA SER A 45 3.21 17.30 -1.09
C SER A 45 1.71 17.57 -1.23
N CYS A 46 0.86 16.87 -0.47
CA CYS A 46 -0.58 17.06 -0.45
C CYS A 46 -0.95 18.45 0.07
N LEU A 47 -0.31 18.94 1.13
CA LEU A 47 -0.58 20.26 1.68
C LEU A 47 -0.20 21.37 0.68
N ALA A 48 0.99 21.29 0.09
CA ALA A 48 1.43 22.26 -0.90
C ALA A 48 0.52 22.23 -2.15
N SER A 49 0.20 21.03 -2.64
CA SER A 49 -0.70 20.87 -3.80
C SER A 49 -2.10 21.37 -3.50
N TYR A 50 -2.65 21.10 -2.31
CA TYR A 50 -3.94 21.61 -1.87
C TYR A 50 -4.03 23.13 -2.00
N LEU A 51 -3.00 23.86 -1.54
CA LEU A 51 -2.92 25.32 -1.65
C LEU A 51 -2.77 25.79 -3.10
N LEU A 52 -1.87 25.16 -3.87
CA LEU A 52 -1.62 25.51 -5.27
C LEU A 52 -2.85 25.29 -6.15
N GLN A 53 -3.70 24.32 -5.85
CA GLN A 53 -4.93 24.07 -6.60
C GLN A 53 -5.90 25.25 -6.55
N PHE A 54 -5.96 26.01 -5.44
CA PHE A 54 -6.77 27.23 -5.40
C PHE A 54 -6.24 28.29 -6.38
N LEU A 55 -4.92 28.40 -6.51
CA LEU A 55 -4.29 29.31 -7.47
C LEU A 55 -4.57 28.87 -8.91
N LEU A 56 -4.45 27.58 -9.21
CA LEU A 56 -4.75 27.04 -10.54
C LEU A 56 -6.25 27.19 -10.90
N PHE A 57 -7.14 27.07 -9.92
CA PHE A 57 -8.58 27.20 -10.13
C PHE A 57 -9.06 28.67 -10.26
N LEU A 58 -8.31 29.64 -9.72
CA LEU A 58 -8.75 31.04 -9.64
C LEU A 58 -9.14 31.66 -11.00
N PRO A 59 -8.34 31.53 -12.09
CA PRO A 59 -8.71 32.09 -13.39
C PRO A 59 -10.00 31.48 -13.94
N LEU A 60 -10.17 30.18 -13.78
CA LEU A 60 -11.37 29.44 -14.20
C LEU A 60 -12.60 29.89 -13.43
N TRP A 61 -12.49 30.01 -12.11
CA TRP A 61 -13.58 30.46 -11.25
C TRP A 61 -14.01 31.89 -11.57
N LEU A 62 -13.06 32.82 -11.73
CA LEU A 62 -13.33 34.21 -12.09
C LEU A 62 -14.02 34.32 -13.46
N LEU A 63 -13.56 33.52 -14.44
CA LEU A 63 -14.15 33.49 -15.77
C LEU A 63 -15.58 32.92 -15.73
N HIS A 64 -15.80 31.83 -15.00
CA HIS A 64 -17.12 31.22 -14.85
C HIS A 64 -18.10 32.17 -14.14
N ARG A 65 -17.68 32.86 -13.06
CA ARG A 65 -18.54 33.85 -12.37
C ARG A 65 -19.01 34.97 -13.31
N ARG A 66 -18.21 35.31 -14.33
CA ARG A 66 -18.55 36.32 -15.35
C ARG A 66 -19.40 35.78 -16.49
N ARG A 67 -19.28 34.49 -16.82
CA ARG A 67 -19.93 33.83 -17.95
C ARG A 67 -20.50 32.46 -17.52
N PRO A 68 -21.48 32.42 -16.60
CA PRO A 68 -21.93 31.17 -15.99
C PRO A 68 -22.56 30.21 -17.00
N ASP A 69 -23.23 30.72 -18.03
CA ASP A 69 -23.95 29.91 -19.02
C ASP A 69 -23.09 29.38 -20.17
N GLN A 70 -21.78 29.65 -20.17
CA GLN A 70 -20.88 29.27 -21.26
C GLN A 70 -19.73 28.40 -20.75
N ASN A 71 -19.47 27.31 -21.46
CA ASN A 71 -18.26 26.53 -21.22
C ASN A 71 -17.02 27.25 -21.77
N LEU A 72 -15.83 26.78 -21.39
CA LEU A 72 -14.58 27.47 -21.70
C LEU A 72 -14.36 27.73 -23.22
N LEU A 73 -14.66 26.76 -24.09
CA LEU A 73 -14.55 26.93 -25.54
C LEU A 73 -15.61 27.89 -26.11
N GLN A 74 -16.82 27.90 -25.56
CA GLN A 74 -17.85 28.87 -25.92
C GLN A 74 -17.44 30.29 -25.53
N VAL A 75 -16.84 30.45 -24.34
CA VAL A 75 -16.25 31.71 -23.90
C VAL A 75 -15.15 32.15 -24.87
N ALA A 76 -14.22 31.25 -25.22
CA ALA A 76 -13.17 31.52 -26.20
C ALA A 76 -13.72 31.99 -27.56
N LYS A 77 -14.74 31.31 -28.08
CA LYS A 77 -15.42 31.69 -29.32
C LYS A 77 -16.11 33.05 -29.22
N SER A 78 -16.73 33.36 -28.08
CA SER A 78 -17.40 34.66 -27.86
C SER A 78 -16.40 35.82 -27.76
N LEU A 79 -15.23 35.58 -27.17
CA LEU A 79 -14.20 36.58 -26.90
C LEU A 79 -13.16 36.71 -28.01
N LEU A 80 -12.90 35.69 -28.81
CA LEU A 80 -11.86 35.71 -29.84
C LEU A 80 -12.41 35.46 -31.26
N GLY A 81 -13.72 35.24 -31.38
CA GLY A 81 -14.35 34.95 -32.68
C GLY A 81 -13.83 33.62 -33.24
N ARG A 82 -13.38 33.62 -34.50
CA ARG A 82 -12.86 32.42 -35.18
C ARG A 82 -11.57 31.89 -34.54
N PHE A 83 -10.76 32.75 -33.94
CA PHE A 83 -9.51 32.34 -33.28
C PHE A 83 -9.74 31.49 -32.03
N GLY A 84 -10.94 31.54 -31.42
CA GLY A 84 -11.29 30.66 -30.30
C GLY A 84 -11.29 29.17 -30.66
N PHE A 85 -11.38 28.82 -31.96
CA PHE A 85 -11.28 27.43 -32.42
C PHE A 85 -9.86 26.87 -32.36
N LEU A 86 -8.82 27.71 -32.23
CA LEU A 86 -7.43 27.24 -32.10
C LEU A 86 -7.20 26.44 -30.81
N PHE A 87 -8.00 26.68 -29.77
CA PHE A 87 -7.89 25.94 -28.51
C PHE A 87 -8.59 24.57 -28.53
N LEU A 88 -9.50 24.34 -29.47
CA LEU A 88 -10.27 23.09 -29.56
C LEU A 88 -9.38 21.85 -29.69
N PRO A 89 -8.44 21.74 -30.66
CA PRO A 89 -7.61 20.54 -30.78
C PRO A 89 -6.76 20.29 -29.53
N LEU A 90 -6.33 21.34 -28.84
CA LEU A 90 -5.56 21.22 -27.60
C LEU A 90 -6.38 20.55 -26.48
N TYR A 91 -7.60 21.04 -26.20
CA TYR A 91 -8.47 20.43 -25.18
C TYR A 91 -8.95 19.03 -25.59
N ALA A 92 -9.24 18.82 -26.88
CA ALA A 92 -9.61 17.49 -27.37
C ALA A 92 -8.47 16.47 -27.14
N LEU A 93 -7.23 16.86 -27.48
CA LEU A 93 -6.05 16.03 -27.25
C LEU A 93 -5.80 15.80 -25.76
N TYR A 94 -5.96 16.83 -24.93
CA TYR A 94 -5.82 16.76 -23.48
C TYR A 94 -6.74 15.69 -22.87
N PHE A 95 -8.04 15.74 -23.15
CA PHE A 95 -8.99 14.76 -22.62
C PHE A 95 -8.76 13.36 -23.20
N LEU A 96 -8.36 13.25 -24.47
CA LEU A 96 -7.99 11.96 -25.06
C LEU A 96 -6.75 11.33 -24.39
N PHE A 97 -5.74 12.14 -24.05
CA PHE A 97 -4.54 11.67 -23.38
C PHE A 97 -4.81 11.24 -21.95
N PHE A 98 -5.64 11.97 -21.20
CA PHE A 98 -6.08 11.55 -19.86
C PHE A 98 -6.92 10.28 -19.89
N ALA A 99 -7.80 10.14 -20.89
CA ALA A 99 -8.57 8.92 -21.11
C ALA A 99 -7.66 7.71 -21.37
N ALA A 100 -6.66 7.87 -22.24
CA ALA A 100 -5.74 6.81 -22.62
C ALA A 100 -4.81 6.42 -21.47
N TYR A 101 -4.32 7.41 -20.72
CA TYR A 101 -3.55 7.20 -19.48
C TYR A 101 -4.36 6.40 -18.44
N SER A 102 -5.61 6.81 -18.18
CA SER A 102 -6.45 6.13 -17.19
C SER A 102 -6.70 4.68 -17.61
N LEU A 103 -7.02 4.45 -18.89
CA LEU A 103 -7.21 3.10 -19.40
C LEU A 103 -5.92 2.25 -19.38
N SER A 104 -4.75 2.85 -19.63
CA SER A 104 -3.48 2.12 -19.58
C SER A 104 -3.09 1.72 -18.15
N LEU A 105 -3.48 2.52 -17.13
CA LEU A 105 -3.33 2.12 -15.73
C LEU A 105 -4.18 0.90 -15.38
N LEU A 106 -5.43 0.86 -15.85
CA LEU A 106 -6.29 -0.33 -15.67
C LEU A 106 -5.66 -1.57 -16.31
N GLN A 107 -5.15 -1.42 -17.54
CA GLN A 107 -4.47 -2.51 -18.24
C GLN A 107 -3.22 -2.98 -17.49
N LEU A 108 -2.40 -2.06 -16.99
CA LEU A 108 -1.22 -2.38 -16.20
C LEU A 108 -1.59 -3.13 -14.92
N PHE A 109 -2.60 -2.65 -14.18
CA PHE A 109 -3.06 -3.33 -12.98
C PHE A 109 -3.60 -4.73 -13.28
N MET A 110 -4.42 -4.88 -14.33
CA MET A 110 -4.95 -6.19 -14.72
C MET A 110 -3.84 -7.18 -15.06
N ALA A 111 -2.81 -6.74 -15.80
CA ALA A 111 -1.69 -7.59 -16.20
C ALA A 111 -0.68 -7.89 -15.08
N ASN A 112 -0.62 -7.09 -14.01
CA ASN A 112 0.35 -7.30 -12.93
C ASN A 112 -0.26 -7.84 -11.63
N ILE A 113 -1.58 -7.72 -11.45
CA ILE A 113 -2.24 -8.05 -10.17
C ILE A 113 -3.31 -9.12 -10.34
N MET A 114 -4.16 -9.02 -11.36
CA MET A 114 -5.35 -9.86 -11.45
C MET A 114 -5.16 -11.08 -12.32
N GLU A 115 -4.73 -10.89 -13.56
CA GLU A 115 -4.63 -11.96 -14.53
C GLU A 115 -3.57 -11.59 -15.57
N PRO A 116 -2.31 -12.03 -15.37
CA PRO A 116 -1.19 -11.70 -16.25
C PRO A 116 -1.41 -12.08 -17.71
N HIS A 117 -2.26 -13.07 -17.96
CA HIS A 117 -2.59 -13.54 -19.30
C HIS A 117 -3.87 -12.92 -19.88
N ALA A 118 -4.51 -11.99 -19.17
CA ALA A 118 -5.70 -11.33 -19.70
C ALA A 118 -5.36 -10.51 -20.95
N SER A 119 -6.19 -10.66 -21.99
CA SER A 119 -6.03 -9.89 -23.22
C SER A 119 -6.22 -8.39 -22.93
N LEU A 120 -5.11 -7.65 -22.89
CA LEU A 120 -5.12 -6.20 -22.70
C LEU A 120 -5.97 -5.48 -23.74
N ALA A 121 -5.99 -5.99 -24.98
CA ALA A 121 -6.82 -5.45 -26.06
C ALA A 121 -8.31 -5.61 -25.77
N LEU A 122 -8.73 -6.78 -25.26
CA LEU A 122 -10.11 -7.01 -24.88
C LEU A 122 -10.54 -6.07 -23.74
N ILE A 123 -9.71 -5.91 -22.71
CA ILE A 123 -9.95 -4.99 -21.59
C ILE A 123 -10.12 -3.56 -22.10
N ALA A 124 -9.23 -3.10 -22.98
CA ALA A 124 -9.33 -1.78 -23.58
C ALA A 124 -10.62 -1.60 -24.38
N ILE A 125 -10.95 -2.54 -25.25
CA ILE A 125 -12.15 -2.48 -26.10
C ILE A 125 -13.42 -2.47 -25.24
N VAL A 126 -13.58 -3.41 -24.32
CA VAL A 126 -14.79 -3.53 -23.49
C VAL A 126 -14.98 -2.31 -22.61
N THR A 127 -13.91 -1.83 -21.98
CA THR A 127 -13.95 -0.66 -21.09
C THR A 127 -14.26 0.61 -21.88
N ALA A 128 -13.57 0.83 -23.01
CA ALA A 128 -13.80 1.99 -23.86
C ALA A 128 -15.20 2.00 -24.48
N LEU A 129 -15.73 0.85 -24.92
CA LEU A 129 -17.10 0.73 -25.43
C LEU A 129 -18.12 1.05 -24.33
N SER A 130 -17.94 0.49 -23.14
CA SER A 130 -18.84 0.74 -22.00
C SER A 130 -18.86 2.23 -21.61
N ALA A 131 -17.68 2.85 -21.53
CA ALA A 131 -17.55 4.28 -21.25
C ALA A 131 -18.15 5.15 -22.38
N SER A 132 -17.96 4.73 -23.63
CA SER A 132 -18.52 5.43 -24.79
C SER A 132 -20.05 5.46 -24.75
N TYR A 133 -20.70 4.38 -24.28
CA TYR A 133 -22.14 4.33 -24.13
C TYR A 133 -22.64 5.32 -23.07
N ALA A 134 -21.97 5.38 -21.91
CA ALA A 134 -22.31 6.34 -20.87
C ALA A 134 -22.11 7.80 -21.34
N ALA A 135 -21.00 8.09 -22.01
CA ALA A 135 -20.72 9.40 -22.62
C ALA A 135 -21.71 9.77 -23.74
N TRP A 136 -22.20 8.78 -24.49
CA TRP A 136 -23.23 8.98 -25.50
C TRP A 136 -24.57 9.41 -24.88
N LYS A 137 -24.98 8.76 -23.78
CA LYS A 137 -26.18 9.12 -23.00
C LYS A 137 -26.05 10.52 -22.38
N GLY A 138 -24.87 10.86 -21.87
CA GLY A 138 -24.49 12.21 -21.47
C GLY A 138 -24.33 12.39 -19.95
N ILE A 139 -24.09 13.64 -19.55
CA ILE A 139 -23.62 13.99 -18.20
C ILE A 139 -24.57 13.61 -17.05
N GLU A 140 -25.90 13.56 -17.28
CA GLU A 140 -26.85 13.16 -16.24
C GLU A 140 -26.66 11.70 -15.82
N THR A 141 -26.39 10.82 -16.80
CA THR A 141 -26.08 9.42 -16.55
C THR A 141 -24.77 9.30 -15.79
N ILE A 142 -23.72 9.98 -16.26
CA ILE A 142 -22.39 9.96 -15.63
C ILE A 142 -22.47 10.49 -14.19
N GLY A 143 -23.16 11.60 -13.95
CA GLY A 143 -23.29 12.20 -12.62
C GLY A 143 -24.06 11.34 -11.62
N ARG A 144 -25.11 10.62 -12.06
CA ARG A 144 -25.84 9.66 -11.20
C ARG A 144 -24.98 8.45 -10.86
N THR A 145 -24.31 7.87 -11.86
CA THR A 145 -23.40 6.74 -11.64
C THR A 145 -22.24 7.16 -10.74
N GLY A 146 -21.61 8.31 -10.99
CA GLY A 146 -20.52 8.84 -10.16
C GLY A 146 -20.93 9.07 -8.71
N ALA A 147 -22.14 9.58 -8.46
CA ALA A 147 -22.65 9.72 -7.10
C ALA A 147 -22.79 8.36 -6.38
N ILE A 148 -23.33 7.34 -7.05
CA ILE A 148 -23.46 5.99 -6.47
C ILE A 148 -22.07 5.40 -6.19
N VAL A 149 -21.17 5.42 -7.19
CA VAL A 149 -19.81 4.87 -7.07
C VAL A 149 -19.03 5.59 -5.96
N SER A 150 -19.21 6.91 -5.80
CA SER A 150 -18.51 7.68 -4.77
C SER A 150 -18.83 7.23 -3.34
N VAL A 151 -20.07 6.77 -3.09
CA VAL A 151 -20.47 6.28 -1.76
C VAL A 151 -19.77 4.97 -1.44
N PHE A 152 -19.82 4.00 -2.37
CA PHE A 152 -19.12 2.73 -2.20
C PHE A 152 -17.61 2.94 -2.04
N ALA A 153 -17.02 3.83 -2.85
CA ALA A 153 -15.61 4.16 -2.74
C ALA A 153 -15.27 4.79 -1.39
N ALA A 154 -16.06 5.74 -0.89
CA ALA A 154 -15.84 6.34 0.42
C ALA A 154 -15.96 5.31 1.56
N CYS A 155 -16.94 4.41 1.52
CA CYS A 155 -17.09 3.35 2.51
C CYS A 155 -15.91 2.38 2.52
N SER A 156 -15.44 1.97 1.35
CA SER A 156 -14.27 1.08 1.22
C SER A 156 -12.99 1.75 1.74
N LEU A 157 -12.74 3.00 1.37
CA LEU A 157 -11.58 3.75 1.87
C LEU A 157 -11.66 3.98 3.39
N ALA A 158 -12.85 4.23 3.93
CA ALA A 158 -13.04 4.39 5.37
C ALA A 158 -12.78 3.07 6.12
N ALA A 159 -13.21 1.93 5.56
CA ALA A 159 -12.90 0.61 6.11
C ALA A 159 -11.39 0.35 6.10
N ILE A 160 -10.72 0.58 4.96
CA ILE A 160 -9.26 0.43 4.86
C ILE A 160 -8.55 1.33 5.88
N PHE A 161 -8.95 2.60 5.98
CA PHE A 161 -8.40 3.53 6.95
C PHE A 161 -8.56 3.02 8.39
N LEU A 162 -9.76 2.57 8.76
CA LEU A 162 -10.04 2.07 10.11
C LEU A 162 -9.19 0.84 10.44
N PHE A 163 -9.14 -0.16 9.57
CA PHE A 163 -8.40 -1.39 9.85
C PHE A 163 -6.88 -1.18 9.84
N LEU A 164 -6.35 -0.33 8.96
CA LEU A 164 -4.93 0.04 8.99
C LEU A 164 -4.56 0.84 10.23
N SER A 165 -5.46 1.69 10.74
CA SER A 165 -5.16 2.53 11.91
C SER A 165 -4.82 1.73 13.17
N ILE A 166 -5.34 0.50 13.28
CA ILE A 166 -5.07 -0.42 14.39
C ILE A 166 -3.68 -1.07 14.25
N LYS A 167 -3.12 -1.12 13.04
CA LYS A 167 -1.83 -1.75 12.73
C LYS A 167 -0.67 -0.73 12.65
N ILE A 168 -0.88 0.51 13.07
CA ILE A 168 0.16 1.55 12.97
C ILE A 168 1.30 1.24 13.95
N ASN A 169 2.51 1.16 13.42
CA ASN A 169 3.74 1.18 14.19
C ASN A 169 4.44 2.54 14.00
N PRO A 170 4.63 3.36 15.06
CA PRO A 170 5.33 4.63 14.96
C PRO A 170 6.76 4.54 14.39
N LEU A 171 7.44 3.40 14.52
CA LEU A 171 8.79 3.18 13.98
C LEU A 171 8.83 3.12 12.44
N ASN A 172 7.68 2.95 11.78
CA ASN A 172 7.58 2.97 10.33
C ASN A 172 7.71 4.37 9.71
N PHE A 173 7.57 5.43 10.51
CA PHE A 173 7.76 6.79 10.03
C PHE A 173 9.23 7.20 10.08
N VAL A 174 9.69 7.85 9.02
CA VAL A 174 11.06 8.40 8.98
C VAL A 174 10.96 9.94 8.96
N PRO A 175 11.99 10.67 9.42
CA PRO A 175 11.98 12.13 9.35
C PRO A 175 11.61 12.62 7.94
N PHE A 176 10.81 13.68 7.84
CA PHE A 176 10.47 14.24 6.53
C PHE A 176 11.67 14.97 5.91
N PHE A 177 11.75 14.93 4.58
CA PHE A 177 12.71 15.69 3.76
C PHE A 177 14.18 15.26 3.90
N GLU A 178 14.45 13.98 4.16
CA GLU A 178 15.82 13.44 4.23
C GLU A 178 16.61 13.69 2.93
N ASP A 179 15.93 13.64 1.78
CA ASP A 179 16.54 13.88 0.47
C ASP A 179 16.70 15.38 0.12
N GLY A 180 16.48 16.27 1.10
CA GLY A 180 16.42 17.72 0.92
C GLY A 180 15.10 18.23 0.32
N GLY A 181 14.06 17.40 0.31
CA GLY A 181 12.72 17.73 -0.20
C GLY A 181 12.55 17.55 -1.71
N LYS A 182 13.45 16.80 -2.36
CA LYS A 182 13.37 16.56 -3.82
C LYS A 182 12.15 15.70 -4.16
N GLN A 183 11.91 14.63 -3.39
CA GLN A 183 10.77 13.73 -3.56
C GLN A 183 9.45 14.45 -3.24
N ALA A 184 9.44 15.29 -2.20
CA ALA A 184 8.29 16.14 -1.93
C ALA A 184 8.01 17.10 -3.11
N ALA A 185 9.05 17.70 -3.70
CA ALA A 185 8.88 18.56 -4.87
C ALA A 185 8.35 17.81 -6.09
N SER A 186 8.90 16.62 -6.42
CA SER A 186 8.39 15.79 -7.52
C SER A 186 6.96 15.31 -7.25
N GLY A 187 6.62 14.99 -6.00
CA GLY A 187 5.28 14.70 -5.53
C GLY A 187 4.29 15.83 -5.79
N ILE A 188 4.67 17.08 -5.49
CA ILE A 188 3.85 18.27 -5.82
C ILE A 188 3.62 18.34 -7.33
N LEU A 189 4.69 18.24 -8.13
CA LEU A 189 4.59 18.32 -9.59
C LEU A 189 3.69 17.22 -10.15
N LEU A 190 3.77 16.00 -9.62
CA LEU A 190 2.91 14.88 -10.00
C LEU A 190 1.44 15.17 -9.64
N LEU A 191 1.16 15.57 -8.40
CA LEU A 191 -0.20 15.86 -7.93
C LEU A 191 -0.87 16.98 -8.73
N LEU A 192 -0.10 18.00 -9.12
CA LEU A 192 -0.55 19.08 -10.01
C LEU A 192 -0.73 18.60 -11.45
N ALA A 193 0.19 17.79 -11.99
CA ALA A 193 0.08 17.24 -13.34
C ALA A 193 -1.25 16.50 -13.54
N ARG A 194 -1.72 15.81 -12.51
CA ARG A 194 -2.93 14.95 -12.50
C ARG A 194 -4.21 15.68 -12.09
N SER A 195 -4.29 16.99 -12.36
CA SER A 195 -5.40 17.86 -11.92
C SER A 195 -6.39 18.20 -13.04
N ASP A 196 -6.69 17.24 -13.90
CA ASP A 196 -7.60 17.40 -15.03
C ASP A 196 -9.04 17.73 -14.62
N GLY A 197 -9.44 17.36 -13.41
CA GLY A 197 -10.70 17.78 -12.80
C GLY A 197 -10.92 19.30 -12.79
N LEU A 198 -9.86 20.12 -12.71
CA LEU A 198 -9.99 21.59 -12.83
C LEU A 198 -10.57 22.00 -14.18
N THR A 199 -10.04 21.41 -15.24
CA THR A 199 -10.50 21.69 -16.60
C THR A 199 -11.89 21.10 -16.84
N ALA A 200 -12.22 19.96 -16.23
CA ALA A 200 -13.57 19.39 -16.27
C ALA A 200 -14.60 20.36 -15.67
N ILE A 201 -14.31 21.01 -14.53
CA ILE A 201 -15.18 22.06 -13.94
C ILE A 201 -15.42 23.20 -14.94
N ALA A 202 -14.39 23.61 -15.69
CA ALA A 202 -14.49 24.68 -16.68
C ALA A 202 -15.46 24.36 -17.84
N PHE A 203 -15.59 23.08 -18.18
CA PHE A 203 -16.46 22.61 -19.26
C PHE A 203 -17.87 22.27 -18.77
N LEU A 204 -17.98 21.68 -17.59
CA LEU A 204 -19.24 21.19 -17.01
C LEU A 204 -19.95 22.25 -16.18
N GLY A 205 -19.26 23.31 -15.75
CA GLY A 205 -19.83 24.36 -14.91
C GLY A 205 -21.08 25.01 -15.51
N ALA A 206 -21.10 25.23 -16.83
CA ALA A 206 -22.26 25.77 -17.55
C ALA A 206 -23.47 24.81 -17.62
N GLN A 207 -23.30 23.55 -17.25
CA GLN A 207 -24.35 22.53 -17.18
C GLN A 207 -24.70 22.16 -15.73
N THR A 208 -24.18 22.89 -14.73
CA THR A 208 -24.25 22.52 -13.32
C THR A 208 -25.07 23.51 -12.49
N ARG A 209 -26.05 23.00 -11.71
CA ARG A 209 -26.82 23.80 -10.73
C ARG A 209 -26.02 23.95 -9.43
N GLY A 210 -25.96 25.17 -8.90
CA GLY A 210 -25.48 25.43 -7.53
C GLY A 210 -24.18 26.23 -7.47
N LYS A 211 -23.57 26.27 -6.27
CA LYS A 211 -22.40 27.11 -5.98
C LYS A 211 -21.10 26.34 -6.26
N LEU A 212 -20.57 26.45 -7.49
CA LEU A 212 -19.33 25.77 -7.88
C LEU A 212 -18.12 26.14 -7.00
N GLY A 213 -17.98 27.40 -6.59
CA GLY A 213 -16.87 27.82 -5.73
C GLY A 213 -16.88 27.10 -4.37
N ARG A 214 -18.03 27.05 -3.69
CA ARG A 214 -18.17 26.31 -2.42
C ARG A 214 -17.94 24.82 -2.61
N GLY A 215 -18.48 24.25 -3.69
CA GLY A 215 -18.28 22.83 -4.01
C GLY A 215 -16.81 22.49 -4.27
N PHE A 216 -16.08 23.35 -4.97
CA PHE A 216 -14.64 23.19 -5.20
C PHE A 216 -13.85 23.20 -3.90
N VAL A 217 -14.12 24.15 -2.99
CA VAL A 217 -13.43 24.19 -1.69
C VAL A 217 -13.63 22.88 -0.93
N ILE A 218 -14.89 22.44 -0.78
CA ILE A 218 -15.20 21.20 -0.06
C ILE A 218 -14.53 20.00 -0.74
N TRP A 219 -14.66 19.89 -2.07
CA TRP A 219 -14.06 18.79 -2.83
C TRP A 219 -12.54 18.75 -2.68
N ASN A 220 -11.86 19.88 -2.86
CA ASN A 220 -10.40 19.97 -2.76
C ASN A 220 -9.93 19.61 -1.34
N THR A 221 -10.60 20.14 -0.31
CA THR A 221 -10.28 19.81 1.08
C THR A 221 -10.49 18.33 1.38
N VAL A 222 -11.63 17.76 1.01
CA VAL A 222 -11.94 16.33 1.26
C VAL A 222 -10.96 15.42 0.52
N VAL A 223 -10.70 15.69 -0.77
CA VAL A 223 -9.76 14.92 -1.58
C VAL A 223 -8.38 14.87 -0.92
N TYR A 224 -7.79 16.01 -0.60
CA TYR A 224 -6.43 16.03 -0.06
C TYR A 224 -6.37 15.52 1.39
N ALA A 225 -7.43 15.69 2.18
CA ALA A 225 -7.53 15.08 3.51
C ALA A 225 -7.57 13.55 3.43
N VAL A 226 -8.36 12.99 2.50
CA VAL A 226 -8.45 11.53 2.29
C VAL A 226 -7.11 10.98 1.78
N ILE A 227 -6.47 11.65 0.81
CA ILE A 227 -5.17 11.21 0.28
C ILE A 227 -4.11 11.24 1.40
N ALA A 228 -3.97 12.35 2.12
CA ALA A 228 -2.98 12.47 3.18
C ALA A 228 -3.25 11.50 4.34
N GLY A 229 -4.50 11.33 4.74
CA GLY A 229 -4.89 10.40 5.79
C GLY A 229 -4.61 8.94 5.42
N LEU A 230 -4.96 8.53 4.20
CA LEU A 230 -4.67 7.19 3.71
C LEU A 230 -3.16 6.93 3.59
N LEU A 231 -2.39 7.89 3.05
CA LEU A 231 -0.94 7.78 3.00
C LEU A 231 -0.34 7.63 4.40
N ALA A 232 -0.81 8.42 5.38
CA ALA A 232 -0.32 8.34 6.75
C ALA A 232 -0.59 6.97 7.39
N VAL A 233 -1.81 6.44 7.29
CA VAL A 233 -2.13 5.12 7.88
C VAL A 233 -1.46 3.97 7.13
N MET A 234 -1.32 4.07 5.80
CA MET A 234 -0.61 3.06 5.00
C MET A 234 0.89 3.04 5.33
N THR A 235 1.54 4.20 5.39
CA THR A 235 2.94 4.31 5.81
C THR A 235 3.10 3.84 7.25
N GLY A 236 2.24 4.27 8.16
CA GLY A 236 2.32 3.85 9.56
C GLY A 236 2.13 2.35 9.74
N ALA A 237 1.30 1.70 8.93
CA ALA A 237 1.04 0.26 9.03
C ALA A 237 2.10 -0.60 8.31
N MET A 238 2.61 -0.15 7.16
CA MET A 238 3.44 -0.98 6.27
C MET A 238 4.87 -0.51 6.08
N GLY A 239 5.24 0.71 6.51
CA GLY A 239 6.62 1.19 6.47
C GLY A 239 7.25 1.21 5.08
N ALA A 240 8.53 0.81 5.03
CA ALA A 240 9.35 0.75 3.82
C ALA A 240 8.81 -0.25 2.79
N TYR A 241 8.22 -1.37 3.23
CA TYR A 241 7.62 -2.38 2.35
C TYR A 241 6.61 -1.78 1.37
N LEU A 242 5.86 -0.76 1.81
CA LEU A 242 4.89 -0.05 0.96
C LEU A 242 5.54 0.65 -0.25
N GLY A 243 6.80 1.09 -0.10
CA GLY A 243 7.57 1.78 -1.11
C GLY A 243 7.98 0.89 -2.29
N ASP A 244 8.11 -0.41 -2.06
CA ASP A 244 8.48 -1.40 -3.07
C ASP A 244 7.27 -1.94 -3.87
N GLN A 245 6.06 -1.59 -3.43
CA GLN A 245 4.84 -2.07 -4.07
C GLN A 245 4.53 -1.29 -5.35
N LEU A 246 4.25 -2.02 -6.44
CA LEU A 246 3.79 -1.43 -7.70
C LEU A 246 2.41 -0.76 -7.54
N PHE A 247 1.54 -1.36 -6.71
CA PHE A 247 0.20 -0.85 -6.37
C PHE A 247 0.01 -0.79 -4.84
N PRO A 248 0.58 0.22 -4.17
CA PRO A 248 0.58 0.35 -2.70
C PRO A 248 -0.80 0.30 -2.06
N PHE A 249 -1.82 0.90 -2.68
CA PHE A 249 -3.19 0.90 -2.15
C PHE A 249 -3.82 -0.50 -2.17
N TYR A 250 -3.51 -1.31 -3.17
CA TYR A 250 -3.95 -2.71 -3.22
C TYR A 250 -3.23 -3.54 -2.15
N ALA A 251 -1.91 -3.40 -2.04
CA ALA A 251 -1.12 -4.07 -1.00
C ALA A 251 -1.60 -3.69 0.42
N ALA A 252 -1.95 -2.42 0.64
CA ALA A 252 -2.53 -1.98 1.89
C ALA A 252 -3.92 -2.56 2.15
N ALA A 253 -4.76 -2.71 1.11
CA ALA A 253 -6.05 -3.37 1.26
C ALA A 253 -5.91 -4.88 1.57
N SER A 254 -4.97 -5.59 0.94
CA SER A 254 -4.71 -7.01 1.28
C SER A 254 -4.08 -7.16 2.68
N PHE A 255 -3.33 -6.15 3.15
CA PHE A 255 -2.80 -6.11 4.50
C PHE A 255 -3.88 -5.95 5.59
N THR A 256 -5.07 -5.41 5.26
CA THR A 256 -6.16 -5.20 6.24
C THR A 256 -6.90 -6.46 6.68
N GLU A 257 -6.61 -7.62 6.08
CA GLU A 257 -7.27 -8.88 6.45
C GLU A 257 -7.05 -9.19 7.94
N MET A 258 -8.16 -9.31 8.69
CA MET A 258 -8.17 -9.61 10.13
C MET A 258 -9.43 -10.41 10.49
N GLY A 259 -9.24 -11.54 11.16
CA GLY A 259 -10.33 -12.39 11.66
C GLY A 259 -11.35 -12.75 10.56
N ALA A 260 -12.59 -12.32 10.74
CA ALA A 260 -13.69 -12.58 9.80
C ALA A 260 -13.71 -11.65 8.56
N VAL A 261 -12.86 -10.62 8.53
CA VAL A 261 -12.79 -9.65 7.41
C VAL A 261 -11.67 -10.08 6.47
N GLN A 262 -12.04 -10.78 5.39
CA GLN A 262 -11.14 -11.23 4.32
C GLN A 262 -11.58 -10.64 2.98
N GLY A 263 -10.65 -10.49 2.03
CA GLY A 263 -10.98 -10.07 0.66
C GLY A 263 -11.31 -8.58 0.48
N MET A 264 -10.79 -7.69 1.33
CA MET A 264 -10.99 -6.24 1.21
C MET A 264 -10.36 -5.66 -0.08
N ASP A 265 -9.28 -6.29 -0.52
CA ASP A 265 -8.61 -6.05 -1.80
C ASP A 265 -9.54 -6.29 -3.01
N ALA A 266 -10.30 -7.40 -3.02
CA ALA A 266 -11.26 -7.70 -4.08
C ALA A 266 -12.39 -6.66 -4.15
N VAL A 267 -12.87 -6.18 -2.99
CA VAL A 267 -13.85 -5.09 -2.90
C VAL A 267 -13.27 -3.80 -3.48
N LEU A 268 -12.03 -3.45 -3.11
CA LEU A 268 -11.33 -2.28 -3.62
C LEU A 268 -11.18 -2.33 -5.14
N ILE A 269 -10.83 -3.50 -5.70
CA ILE A 269 -10.68 -3.72 -7.14
C ILE A 269 -12.00 -3.47 -7.87
N GLY A 270 -13.10 -4.06 -7.38
CA GLY A 270 -14.42 -3.85 -7.97
C GLY A 270 -14.79 -2.37 -8.02
N ILE A 271 -14.59 -1.66 -6.90
CA ILE A 271 -14.83 -0.22 -6.80
C ILE A 271 -13.93 0.56 -7.76
N TRP A 272 -12.65 0.22 -7.85
CA TRP A 272 -11.69 0.90 -8.70
C TRP A 272 -12.04 0.76 -10.19
N ILE A 273 -12.48 -0.43 -10.64
CA ILE A 273 -12.97 -0.64 -12.01
C ILE A 273 -14.16 0.27 -12.31
N PHE A 274 -15.11 0.39 -11.37
CA PHE A 274 -16.24 1.32 -11.53
C PHE A 274 -15.80 2.78 -11.55
N CYS A 275 -14.82 3.16 -10.71
CA CYS A 275 -14.24 4.50 -10.73
C CYS A 275 -13.59 4.81 -12.09
N MET A 276 -12.87 3.84 -12.64
CA MET A 276 -12.21 3.93 -13.94
C MET A 276 -13.21 4.09 -15.08
N LEU A 277 -14.33 3.37 -15.03
CA LEU A 277 -15.43 3.52 -16.00
C LEU A 277 -16.05 4.91 -15.95
N VAL A 278 -16.30 5.45 -14.75
CA VAL A 278 -16.83 6.81 -14.58
C VAL A 278 -15.85 7.85 -15.13
N LYS A 279 -14.55 7.74 -14.78
CA LYS A 279 -13.49 8.62 -15.29
C LYS A 279 -13.43 8.64 -16.81
N LEU A 280 -13.34 7.45 -17.42
CA LEU A 280 -13.24 7.32 -18.87
C LEU A 280 -14.49 7.86 -19.58
N SER A 281 -15.67 7.66 -18.98
CA SER A 281 -16.93 8.21 -19.48
C SER A 281 -16.92 9.75 -19.45
N THR A 282 -16.42 10.36 -18.37
CA THR A 282 -16.31 11.82 -18.29
C THR A 282 -15.34 12.36 -19.34
N ASP A 283 -14.16 11.77 -19.51
CA ASP A 283 -13.17 12.27 -20.48
C ASP A 283 -13.70 12.20 -21.92
N LEU A 284 -14.34 11.09 -22.29
CA LEU A 284 -14.98 10.95 -23.61
C LEU A 284 -16.13 11.93 -23.78
N TYR A 285 -16.87 12.24 -22.72
CA TYR A 285 -17.91 13.26 -22.75
C TYR A 285 -17.33 14.68 -22.92
N LEU A 286 -16.23 15.00 -22.25
CA LEU A 286 -15.52 16.28 -22.39
C LEU A 286 -14.92 16.44 -23.80
N LEU A 287 -14.36 15.37 -24.37
CA LEU A 287 -13.94 15.31 -25.77
C LEU A 287 -15.12 15.61 -26.71
N ARG A 288 -16.28 15.01 -26.45
CA ARG A 288 -17.51 15.31 -27.21
C ARG A 288 -17.90 16.79 -27.12
N LEU A 289 -17.85 17.41 -25.94
CA LEU A 289 -18.13 18.84 -25.79
C LEU A 289 -17.17 19.70 -26.61
N CYS A 290 -15.90 19.30 -26.72
CA CYS A 290 -14.93 19.95 -27.60
C CYS A 290 -15.38 19.88 -29.05
N VAL A 291 -15.75 18.70 -29.56
CA VAL A 291 -16.17 18.52 -30.96
C VAL A 291 -17.51 19.19 -31.25
N GLU A 292 -18.49 19.13 -30.35
CA GLU A 292 -19.80 19.80 -30.52
C GLU A 292 -19.65 21.32 -30.70
N SER A 293 -18.62 21.92 -30.12
CA SER A 293 -18.35 23.36 -30.23
C SER A 293 -18.01 23.81 -31.67
N ALA A 294 -17.43 22.92 -32.47
CA ALA A 294 -17.14 23.11 -33.91
C ALA A 294 -18.21 22.49 -34.81
N ALA A 295 -18.63 21.25 -34.54
CA ALA A 295 -19.54 20.48 -35.37
C ALA A 295 -20.60 19.76 -34.52
N SER A 296 -21.74 20.43 -34.31
CA SER A 296 -22.87 19.93 -33.49
C SER A 296 -23.39 18.54 -33.87
N ARG A 297 -23.36 18.17 -35.17
CA ARG A 297 -23.80 16.85 -35.65
C ARG A 297 -22.76 15.74 -35.45
N ALA A 298 -21.47 16.09 -35.36
CA ALA A 298 -20.38 15.13 -35.24
C ALA A 298 -20.05 14.77 -33.78
N GLY A 299 -20.48 15.57 -32.81
CA GLY A 299 -20.09 15.39 -31.41
C GLY A 299 -20.58 14.10 -30.74
N LYS A 300 -21.72 13.53 -31.14
CA LYS A 300 -22.11 12.20 -30.64
C LYS A 300 -21.17 11.11 -31.17
N TRP A 301 -20.87 11.16 -32.47
CA TRP A 301 -19.98 10.21 -33.14
C TRP A 301 -18.53 10.32 -32.68
N SER A 302 -18.09 11.51 -32.23
CA SER A 302 -16.74 11.67 -31.68
C SER A 302 -16.50 10.89 -30.39
N VAL A 303 -17.55 10.49 -29.67
CA VAL A 303 -17.41 9.62 -28.50
C VAL A 303 -16.91 8.24 -28.91
N ILE A 304 -17.47 7.67 -29.99
CA ILE A 304 -17.06 6.35 -30.51
C ILE A 304 -15.65 6.42 -31.09
N ALA A 305 -15.36 7.44 -31.92
CA ALA A 305 -14.03 7.65 -32.47
C ALA A 305 -12.99 7.88 -31.36
N GLY A 306 -13.34 8.68 -30.35
CA GLY A 306 -12.51 8.92 -29.17
C GLY A 306 -12.24 7.63 -28.38
N ALA A 307 -13.24 6.77 -28.21
CA ALA A 307 -13.09 5.48 -27.53
C ALA A 307 -12.11 4.55 -28.26
N VAL A 308 -12.21 4.47 -29.60
CA VAL A 308 -11.26 3.68 -30.43
C VAL A 308 -9.84 4.23 -30.32
N LEU A 309 -9.67 5.54 -30.43
CA LEU A 309 -8.36 6.18 -30.28
C LEU A 309 -7.79 5.99 -28.88
N THR A 310 -8.65 6.06 -27.85
CA THR A 310 -8.25 5.84 -26.46
C THR A 310 -7.76 4.42 -26.25
N ALA A 311 -8.50 3.42 -26.73
CA ALA A 311 -8.11 2.01 -26.63
C ALA A 311 -6.80 1.71 -27.39
N GLY A 312 -6.63 2.27 -28.59
CA GLY A 312 -5.39 2.11 -29.35
C GLY A 312 -4.19 2.77 -28.69
N LEU A 313 -4.37 3.99 -28.16
CA LEU A 313 -3.31 4.72 -27.48
C LEU A 313 -2.95 4.08 -26.13
N SER A 314 -3.94 3.58 -25.37
CA SER A 314 -3.69 2.91 -24.09
C SER A 314 -2.87 1.63 -24.29
N LEU A 315 -3.17 0.85 -25.32
CA LEU A 315 -2.37 -0.31 -25.72
C LEU A 315 -0.95 0.09 -26.11
N ALA A 316 -0.79 1.14 -26.92
CA ALA A 316 0.52 1.64 -27.30
C ALA A 316 1.34 2.09 -26.08
N ILE A 317 0.69 2.74 -25.10
CA ILE A 317 1.32 3.09 -23.81
C ILE A 317 1.80 1.81 -23.12
N CYS A 318 0.97 0.78 -22.98
CA CYS A 318 1.36 -0.47 -22.33
C CYS A 318 2.51 -1.20 -23.07
N SER A 319 2.57 -1.13 -24.39
CA SER A 319 3.57 -1.87 -25.18
C SER A 319 4.91 -1.13 -25.38
N MET A 320 4.95 0.20 -25.22
CA MET A 320 6.14 1.00 -25.56
C MET A 320 6.70 1.73 -24.34
N ARG A 321 7.91 1.33 -23.89
CA ARG A 321 8.61 1.97 -22.74
C ARG A 321 8.72 3.49 -22.84
N GLY A 322 8.96 4.02 -24.05
CA GLY A 322 9.01 5.48 -24.27
C GLY A 322 7.69 6.19 -23.99
N LEU A 323 6.56 5.58 -24.39
CA LEU A 323 5.23 6.10 -24.09
C LEU A 323 4.87 5.93 -22.62
N GLN A 324 5.25 4.82 -21.98
CA GLN A 324 5.09 4.64 -20.53
C GLN A 324 5.78 5.78 -19.78
N LYS A 325 7.08 6.02 -20.04
CA LYS A 325 7.83 7.10 -19.40
C LYS A 325 7.19 8.47 -19.61
N LEU A 326 6.69 8.73 -20.83
CA LEU A 326 6.05 10.01 -21.18
C LEU A 326 4.70 10.21 -20.48
N PHE A 327 3.82 9.21 -20.48
CA PHE A 327 2.45 9.29 -19.95
C PHE A 327 2.38 9.08 -18.43
N TYR A 328 3.30 8.31 -17.85
CA TYR A 328 3.32 8.06 -16.41
C TYR A 328 4.11 9.13 -15.65
N GLY A 329 5.11 9.76 -16.29
CA GLY A 329 5.78 10.93 -15.74
C GLY A 329 4.90 12.20 -15.68
N SER A 330 5.38 13.21 -14.95
CA SER A 330 4.72 14.52 -14.84
C SER A 330 4.99 15.44 -16.04
N GLY A 331 6.04 15.18 -16.83
CA GLY A 331 6.54 16.07 -17.88
C GLY A 331 5.56 16.35 -19.03
N LEU A 332 4.71 15.39 -19.40
CA LEU A 332 3.65 15.62 -20.41
C LEU A 332 2.47 16.38 -19.81
N PHE A 333 1.94 15.89 -18.69
CA PHE A 333 0.65 16.35 -18.17
C PHE A 333 0.73 17.68 -17.43
N LEU A 334 1.84 18.02 -16.78
CA LEU A 334 1.99 19.29 -16.06
C LEU A 334 1.89 20.50 -17.00
N PRO A 335 2.68 20.62 -18.09
CA PRO A 335 2.55 21.73 -19.03
C PRO A 335 1.14 21.81 -19.64
N PHE A 336 0.55 20.67 -20.00
CA PHE A 336 -0.80 20.61 -20.53
C PHE A 336 -1.83 21.16 -19.53
N THR A 337 -1.76 20.73 -18.26
CA THR A 337 -2.65 21.21 -17.20
C THR A 337 -2.44 22.69 -16.93
N LEU A 338 -1.20 23.20 -16.88
CA LEU A 338 -0.94 24.63 -16.71
C LEU A 338 -1.50 25.47 -17.87
N VAL A 339 -1.34 25.01 -19.11
CA VAL A 339 -1.90 25.72 -20.28
C VAL A 339 -3.42 25.69 -20.26
N CYS A 340 -4.02 24.52 -20.03
CA CYS A 340 -5.45 24.30 -20.13
C CYS A 340 -6.24 24.86 -18.93
N ALA A 341 -5.70 24.80 -17.72
CA ALA A 341 -6.35 25.27 -16.50
C ALA A 341 -5.99 26.73 -16.14
N VAL A 342 -4.83 27.23 -16.56
CA VAL A 342 -4.36 28.58 -16.18
C VAL A 342 -4.18 29.49 -17.38
N ALA A 343 -3.27 29.17 -18.31
CA ALA A 343 -2.85 30.12 -19.33
C ALA A 343 -4.01 30.56 -20.25
N ILE A 344 -4.78 29.61 -20.77
CA ILE A 344 -5.93 29.91 -21.64
C ILE A 344 -7.04 30.63 -20.86
N PRO A 345 -7.51 30.14 -19.69
CA PRO A 345 -8.48 30.88 -18.87
C PRO A 345 -8.04 32.29 -18.51
N LEU A 346 -6.77 32.51 -18.16
CA LEU A 346 -6.23 33.82 -17.82
C LEU A 346 -6.24 34.75 -19.05
N LEU A 347 -5.81 34.26 -20.22
CA LEU A 347 -5.89 35.00 -21.48
C LEU A 347 -7.34 35.41 -21.78
N LEU A 348 -8.29 34.50 -21.61
CA LEU A 348 -9.71 34.77 -21.83
C LEU A 348 -10.26 35.77 -20.79
N LEU A 349 -9.85 35.67 -19.54
CA LEU A 349 -10.23 36.60 -18.47
C LEU A 349 -9.72 38.02 -18.75
N ILE A 350 -8.45 38.15 -19.18
CA ILE A 350 -7.86 39.43 -19.60
C ILE A 350 -8.63 39.97 -20.82
N CYS A 351 -8.94 39.13 -21.81
CA CYS A 351 -9.72 39.53 -22.97
C CYS A 351 -11.12 40.02 -22.59
N ASP A 352 -11.81 39.37 -21.63
CA ASP A 352 -13.11 39.81 -21.13
C ASP A 352 -13.01 41.15 -20.36
N LEU A 353 -11.96 41.33 -19.54
CA LEU A 353 -11.65 42.57 -18.82
C LEU A 353 -11.40 43.75 -19.78
N VAL A 354 -10.57 43.55 -20.80
CA VAL A 354 -10.23 44.57 -21.81
C VAL A 354 -11.44 44.91 -22.69
N ARG A 355 -12.22 43.90 -23.11
CA ARG A 355 -13.46 44.14 -23.86
C ARG A 355 -14.51 44.86 -23.04
N ARG A 356 -14.59 44.66 -21.72
CA ARG A 356 -15.47 45.43 -20.83
C ARG A 356 -15.06 46.89 -20.71
N ARG A 357 -13.74 47.21 -20.62
CA ARG A 357 -13.26 48.61 -20.71
C ARG A 357 -13.60 49.27 -22.05
N LYS A 358 -13.68 48.51 -23.14
CA LYS A 358 -14.12 49.02 -24.46
C LYS A 358 -15.65 48.97 -24.66
N ALA A 359 -16.40 48.24 -23.84
CA ALA A 359 -17.85 48.07 -23.97
C ALA A 359 -18.69 49.15 -23.26
N GLU A 360 -18.07 50.11 -22.57
CA GLU A 360 -18.69 51.41 -22.22
C GLU A 360 -18.75 52.38 -23.41
N ASN A 361 -18.20 52.02 -24.59
CA ASN A 361 -18.37 52.82 -25.80
C ASN A 361 -18.74 51.95 -27.03
N LYS A 362 -20.05 51.96 -27.34
CA LYS A 362 -20.71 51.65 -28.63
C LYS A 362 -20.50 50.26 -29.26
N GLY A 363 -21.53 49.42 -29.13
CA GLY A 363 -22.65 49.36 -30.09
C GLY A 363 -22.45 48.81 -31.53
N LYS A 364 -22.91 47.55 -31.73
CA LYS A 364 -23.53 46.91 -32.94
C LYS A 364 -22.64 46.75 -34.21
N LYS A 365 -22.81 45.76 -35.11
CA LYS A 365 -23.38 44.40 -35.27
C LYS A 365 -23.01 43.99 -36.71
N GLY A 366 -22.74 42.70 -36.98
CA GLY A 366 -22.66 42.18 -38.37
C GLY A 366 -22.53 40.65 -38.43
N LYS A 367 -23.39 39.98 -39.21
CA LYS A 367 -23.62 38.52 -39.24
C LYS A 367 -22.79 37.81 -40.33
N ALA A 368 -22.50 36.50 -40.15
CA ALA A 368 -22.24 35.56 -41.24
C ALA A 368 -22.75 34.15 -40.88
N LYS A 369 -23.35 33.44 -41.84
CA LYS A 369 -23.94 32.09 -41.72
C LYS A 369 -23.10 31.06 -42.51
N LYS A 370 -22.96 29.85 -41.92
CA LYS A 370 -22.87 28.46 -42.49
C LYS A 370 -21.75 28.17 -43.52
N ALA A 371 -21.19 26.96 -43.71
CA ALA A 371 -21.17 25.61 -43.13
C ALA A 371 -19.96 24.91 -43.83
N ALA A 372 -19.03 24.24 -43.14
CA ALA A 372 -18.98 22.81 -42.76
C ALA A 372 -18.99 21.78 -43.93
N ALA A 373 -17.88 21.02 -43.96
CA ALA A 373 -17.73 19.57 -44.26
C ALA A 373 -17.62 19.09 -45.72
N LEU A 374 -16.45 18.55 -46.09
CA LEU A 374 -16.25 17.23 -46.74
C LEU A 374 -14.78 17.07 -47.19
N LEU A 375 -14.09 16.05 -46.67
CA LEU A 375 -12.95 15.29 -47.25
C LEU A 375 -11.99 14.81 -46.15
N LEU A 376 -12.50 13.93 -45.29
CA LEU A 376 -11.65 13.07 -44.45
C LEU A 376 -12.36 11.71 -44.28
N SER A 377 -12.64 11.05 -45.41
CA SER A 377 -13.27 9.72 -45.43
C SER A 377 -12.57 8.78 -46.41
N MET A 378 -11.25 8.69 -46.34
CA MET A 378 -10.51 7.68 -47.10
C MET A 378 -9.24 7.27 -46.38
N LEU A 379 -9.37 6.68 -45.19
CA LEU A 379 -8.37 5.76 -44.65
C LEU A 379 -8.96 5.01 -43.44
N PHE A 380 -9.75 3.97 -43.70
CA PHE A 380 -10.07 2.95 -42.68
C PHE A 380 -10.51 1.66 -43.36
N VAL A 381 -9.55 0.98 -43.96
CA VAL A 381 -9.60 -0.47 -44.17
C VAL A 381 -8.19 -0.95 -43.95
N LEU A 382 -7.92 -1.48 -42.74
CA LEU A 382 -6.94 -2.55 -42.53
C LEU A 382 -7.28 -3.24 -41.20
N SER A 383 -7.81 -4.43 -41.40
CA SER A 383 -7.90 -5.63 -40.56
C SER A 383 -7.11 -5.65 -39.24
N VAL A 384 -7.84 -5.92 -38.15
CA VAL A 384 -7.30 -6.62 -36.98
C VAL A 384 -8.00 -7.98 -36.90
N SER A 385 -7.32 -9.02 -37.36
CA SER A 385 -7.59 -10.40 -36.94
C SER A 385 -6.77 -10.67 -35.69
N GLY A 386 -7.42 -10.61 -34.52
CA GLY A 386 -6.84 -11.07 -33.27
C GLY A 386 -7.24 -12.51 -33.01
N CYS A 387 -6.28 -13.43 -33.05
CA CYS A 387 -6.46 -14.79 -32.55
C CYS A 387 -6.74 -14.75 -31.04
N ARG A 388 -7.73 -15.53 -30.61
CA ARG A 388 -8.21 -15.59 -29.23
C ARG A 388 -7.63 -16.83 -28.57
N GLU A 389 -6.74 -16.64 -27.60
CA GLU A 389 -6.39 -17.70 -26.65
C GLU A 389 -7.32 -17.60 -25.45
N GLN A 390 -7.91 -18.73 -25.07
CA GLN A 390 -9.00 -18.81 -24.10
C GLN A 390 -8.46 -19.47 -22.84
N ILE A 391 -8.21 -18.70 -21.78
CA ILE A 391 -7.76 -19.24 -20.49
C ILE A 391 -8.97 -19.41 -19.58
N ARG A 392 -9.04 -20.56 -18.91
CA ARG A 392 -10.15 -21.02 -18.04
C ARG A 392 -9.68 -21.01 -16.58
N LEU A 393 -10.52 -20.52 -15.66
CA LEU A 393 -10.23 -20.39 -14.23
C LEU A 393 -9.81 -21.69 -13.50
N ASN A 394 -10.07 -22.88 -14.05
CA ASN A 394 -9.80 -24.17 -13.37
C ASN A 394 -8.32 -24.63 -13.41
N ARG A 395 -7.37 -23.72 -13.64
CA ARG A 395 -5.95 -24.04 -13.88
C ARG A 395 -4.98 -23.46 -12.84
N ARG A 396 -5.45 -22.93 -11.71
CA ARG A 396 -4.57 -22.39 -10.66
C ARG A 396 -4.30 -23.43 -9.55
N LEU A 397 -3.06 -23.51 -9.09
CA LEU A 397 -2.64 -24.27 -7.91
C LEU A 397 -2.53 -23.30 -6.73
N LEU A 398 -3.41 -23.44 -5.73
CA LEU A 398 -3.40 -22.58 -4.53
C LEU A 398 -2.22 -22.97 -3.64
N ILE A 399 -1.22 -22.12 -3.55
CA ILE A 399 -0.05 -22.35 -2.71
C ILE A 399 -0.34 -21.80 -1.32
N GLU A 400 -0.17 -22.64 -0.29
CA GLU A 400 -0.34 -22.25 1.11
C GLU A 400 1.00 -22.17 1.87
N GLY A 401 1.98 -22.98 1.50
CA GLY A 401 3.31 -22.98 2.11
C GLY A 401 4.40 -23.12 1.05
N ILE A 402 5.49 -22.35 1.20
CA ILE A 402 6.65 -22.39 0.31
C ILE A 402 7.89 -22.62 1.16
N GLY A 403 8.64 -23.68 0.87
CA GLY A 403 9.91 -24.03 1.49
C GLY A 403 11.01 -23.83 0.48
N ILE A 404 12.12 -23.22 0.88
CA ILE A 404 13.24 -22.86 0.02
C ILE A 404 14.51 -23.41 0.64
N ASP A 405 15.19 -24.27 -0.10
CA ASP A 405 16.50 -24.79 0.24
C ASP A 405 17.51 -24.41 -0.87
N ARG A 406 18.77 -24.20 -0.49
CA ARG A 406 19.86 -23.88 -1.44
C ARG A 406 20.80 -25.08 -1.58
N GLN A 407 21.04 -25.51 -2.82
CA GLN A 407 22.02 -26.56 -3.16
C GLN A 407 23.03 -26.02 -4.18
N GLY A 408 24.15 -25.46 -3.70
CA GLY A 408 25.12 -24.80 -4.57
C GLY A 408 24.54 -23.53 -5.20
N GLU A 409 24.35 -23.54 -6.52
CA GLU A 409 23.75 -22.43 -7.28
C GLU A 409 22.26 -22.65 -7.61
N THR A 410 21.69 -23.80 -7.25
CA THR A 410 20.28 -24.09 -7.52
C THR A 410 19.43 -23.95 -6.26
N PHE A 411 18.17 -23.57 -6.47
CA PHE A 411 17.13 -23.55 -5.46
C PHE A 411 16.27 -24.80 -5.57
N LEU A 412 16.04 -25.45 -4.43
CA LEU A 412 15.06 -26.51 -4.27
C LEU A 412 13.86 -25.94 -3.52
N LEU A 413 12.69 -26.00 -4.16
CA LEU A 413 11.45 -25.53 -3.59
C LEU A 413 10.57 -26.70 -3.17
N THR A 414 10.01 -26.61 -1.97
CA THR A 414 8.95 -27.51 -1.48
C THR A 414 7.66 -26.70 -1.33
N VAL A 415 6.57 -27.09 -1.98
CA VAL A 415 5.33 -26.30 -2.02
C VAL A 415 4.16 -27.12 -1.50
N GLN A 416 3.47 -26.58 -0.50
CA GLN A 416 2.21 -27.13 0.01
C GLN A 416 1.01 -26.48 -0.71
N SER A 417 0.07 -27.33 -1.14
CA SER A 417 -1.23 -26.93 -1.68
C SER A 417 -2.33 -27.77 -1.07
N THR A 418 -3.42 -27.12 -0.66
CA THR A 418 -4.60 -27.83 -0.14
C THR A 418 -5.60 -28.08 -1.26
N LYS A 419 -5.97 -29.34 -1.49
CA LYS A 419 -7.09 -29.70 -2.36
C LYS A 419 -8.35 -29.91 -1.53
N ILE A 420 -9.45 -29.35 -2.01
CA ILE A 420 -10.79 -29.61 -1.48
C ILE A 420 -11.36 -30.80 -2.25
N THR A 421 -11.41 -31.98 -1.63
CA THR A 421 -12.05 -33.16 -2.24
C THR A 421 -13.58 -33.09 -2.06
N GLU A 422 -14.32 -33.83 -2.91
CA GLU A 422 -15.78 -33.99 -2.78
C GLU A 422 -16.11 -34.64 -1.43
N GLY A 423 -16.38 -33.81 -0.41
CA GLY A 423 -16.55 -34.24 0.99
C GLY A 423 -16.02 -33.27 2.05
N GLU A 424 -15.55 -32.07 1.69
CA GLU A 424 -14.96 -31.05 2.59
C GLU A 424 -13.63 -31.45 3.27
N THR A 425 -13.11 -32.65 3.00
CA THR A 425 -11.78 -33.05 3.46
C THR A 425 -10.72 -32.19 2.76
N ARG A 426 -9.94 -31.46 3.55
CA ARG A 426 -8.77 -30.71 3.07
C ARG A 426 -7.55 -31.64 3.11
N GLU A 427 -7.08 -32.06 1.95
CA GLU A 427 -5.86 -32.87 1.83
C GLU A 427 -4.69 -31.99 1.42
N VAL A 428 -3.62 -32.01 2.22
CA VAL A 428 -2.38 -31.29 1.94
C VAL A 428 -1.57 -32.11 0.93
N SER A 429 -1.40 -31.56 -0.27
CA SER A 429 -0.49 -32.08 -1.29
C SER A 429 0.84 -31.33 -1.21
N VAL A 430 1.95 -32.05 -1.30
CA VAL A 430 3.30 -31.47 -1.35
C VAL A 430 3.91 -31.71 -2.73
N TYR A 431 4.50 -30.67 -3.29
CA TYR A 431 5.20 -30.67 -4.56
C TYR A 431 6.64 -30.21 -4.37
N THR A 432 7.55 -30.69 -5.20
CA THR A 432 8.97 -30.30 -5.17
C THR A 432 9.40 -29.84 -6.55
N ALA A 433 10.22 -28.78 -6.60
CA ALA A 433 10.70 -28.22 -7.85
C ALA A 433 12.11 -27.65 -7.69
N GLU A 434 12.86 -27.61 -8.78
CA GLU A 434 14.24 -27.08 -8.81
C GLU A 434 14.41 -26.04 -9.93
N GLY A 435 15.36 -25.12 -9.75
CA GLY A 435 15.70 -24.10 -10.74
C GLY A 435 16.88 -23.22 -10.30
N GLU A 436 17.47 -22.45 -11.22
CA GLU A 436 18.57 -21.50 -10.92
C GLU A 436 18.05 -20.24 -10.22
N SER A 437 16.74 -20.00 -10.27
CA SER A 437 16.04 -18.96 -9.50
C SER A 437 14.75 -19.49 -8.90
N ILE A 438 14.27 -18.84 -7.83
CA ILE A 438 12.97 -19.14 -7.21
C ILE A 438 11.84 -19.11 -8.26
N LEU A 439 11.87 -18.13 -9.17
CA LEU A 439 10.84 -18.01 -10.21
C LEU A 439 10.91 -19.16 -11.23
N GLU A 440 12.11 -19.62 -11.60
CA GLU A 440 12.28 -20.76 -12.50
C GLU A 440 11.82 -22.07 -11.85
N ALA A 441 12.19 -22.28 -10.58
CA ALA A 441 11.74 -23.43 -9.82
C ALA A 441 10.20 -23.42 -9.66
N LEU A 442 9.59 -22.28 -9.38
CA LEU A 442 8.13 -22.18 -9.36
C LEU A 442 7.50 -22.41 -10.75
N GLY A 443 8.15 -21.98 -11.82
CA GLY A 443 7.72 -22.25 -13.19
C GLY A 443 7.73 -23.73 -13.57
N SER A 444 8.63 -24.53 -12.99
CA SER A 444 8.68 -25.98 -13.24
C SER A 444 7.55 -26.75 -12.54
N LEU A 445 6.94 -26.20 -11.47
CA LEU A 445 5.71 -26.75 -10.89
C LEU A 445 4.54 -26.76 -11.87
N THR A 446 4.46 -25.79 -12.78
CA THR A 446 3.43 -25.77 -13.84
C THR A 446 3.58 -26.96 -14.77
N LEU A 447 4.82 -27.41 -15.05
CA LEU A 447 5.08 -28.59 -15.87
C LEU A 447 4.66 -29.88 -15.16
N GLN A 448 4.84 -29.95 -13.84
CA GLN A 448 4.49 -31.12 -13.03
C GLN A 448 2.98 -31.26 -12.80
N THR A 449 2.31 -30.14 -12.49
CA THR A 449 0.91 -30.14 -12.05
C THR A 449 -0.08 -29.81 -13.17
N GLY A 450 0.39 -29.21 -14.27
CA GLY A 450 -0.45 -28.66 -15.33
C GLY A 450 -1.27 -27.43 -14.90
N GLN A 451 -0.96 -26.86 -13.73
CA GLN A 451 -1.63 -25.72 -13.11
C GLN A 451 -0.63 -24.60 -12.83
N ASP A 452 -1.04 -23.35 -13.03
CA ASP A 452 -0.22 -22.19 -12.71
C ASP A 452 -0.28 -21.91 -11.20
N PRO A 453 0.86 -21.75 -10.52
CA PRO A 453 0.91 -21.44 -9.09
C PRO A 453 0.29 -20.08 -8.76
N LEU A 454 -0.49 -20.01 -7.68
CA LEU A 454 -1.09 -18.77 -7.14
C LEU A 454 -0.58 -18.53 -5.72
N TYR A 455 0.17 -17.44 -5.52
CA TYR A 455 0.93 -17.17 -4.28
C TYR A 455 0.17 -16.32 -3.26
N SER A 456 -0.99 -15.77 -3.62
CA SER A 456 -1.82 -14.93 -2.74
C SER A 456 -2.38 -15.67 -1.52
N HIS A 457 -2.32 -17.00 -1.54
CA HIS A 457 -2.72 -17.86 -0.44
C HIS A 457 -1.55 -18.33 0.43
N ALA A 458 -0.31 -17.93 0.12
CA ALA A 458 0.85 -18.34 0.92
C ALA A 458 0.71 -17.78 2.35
N LEU A 459 0.52 -18.70 3.29
CA LEU A 459 0.43 -18.42 4.72
C LEU A 459 1.83 -18.39 5.35
N VAL A 460 2.72 -19.26 4.88
CA VAL A 460 4.07 -19.41 5.41
C VAL A 460 5.14 -19.53 4.31
N VAL A 461 6.30 -18.94 4.58
CA VAL A 461 7.53 -19.16 3.80
C VAL A 461 8.62 -19.69 4.75
N VAL A 462 9.17 -20.85 4.45
CA VAL A 462 10.20 -21.53 5.25
C VAL A 462 11.52 -21.47 4.49
N PHE A 463 12.54 -20.88 5.10
CA PHE A 463 13.91 -20.89 4.57
C PHE A 463 14.69 -22.00 5.25
N GLY A 464 15.31 -22.88 4.47
CA GLY A 464 16.25 -23.87 4.99
C GLY A 464 17.44 -23.17 5.62
N ARG A 465 18.14 -23.87 6.53
CA ARG A 465 19.37 -23.35 7.14
C ARG A 465 20.40 -22.93 6.09
N SER A 466 20.50 -23.69 5.00
CA SER A 466 21.39 -23.40 3.86
C SER A 466 21.12 -22.03 3.23
N CYS A 467 19.86 -21.60 3.18
CA CYS A 467 19.48 -20.27 2.70
C CYS A 467 19.98 -19.18 3.65
N ALA A 468 19.74 -19.35 4.96
CA ALA A 468 20.17 -18.41 5.98
C ALA A 468 21.70 -18.30 6.07
N GLU A 469 22.44 -19.39 5.89
CA GLU A 469 23.90 -19.36 5.83
C GLU A 469 24.44 -18.63 4.58
N SER A 470 23.73 -18.69 3.45
CA SER A 470 24.11 -17.97 2.23
C SER A 470 23.67 -16.50 2.20
N GLY A 471 22.64 -16.14 2.97
CA GLY A 471 21.98 -14.85 2.96
C GLY A 471 20.61 -14.87 2.29
N ILE A 472 19.55 -14.55 3.03
CA ILE A 472 18.16 -14.64 2.52
C ILE A 472 17.68 -13.38 1.78
N SER A 473 18.38 -12.26 1.89
CA SER A 473 17.95 -10.97 1.32
C SER A 473 17.66 -11.04 -0.18
N GLY A 474 18.56 -11.63 -0.97
CA GLY A 474 18.38 -11.81 -2.41
C GLY A 474 17.23 -12.75 -2.78
N MET A 475 16.83 -13.65 -1.86
CA MET A 475 15.73 -14.60 -2.05
C MET A 475 14.36 -13.93 -1.85
N LEU A 476 14.32 -12.81 -1.11
CA LEU A 476 13.09 -12.06 -0.83
C LEU A 476 12.65 -11.15 -1.98
N ASP A 477 13.55 -10.83 -2.92
CA ASP A 477 13.24 -9.93 -4.05
C ASP A 477 12.00 -10.42 -4.84
N PHE A 478 11.85 -11.73 -5.03
CA PHE A 478 10.66 -12.32 -5.64
C PHE A 478 9.39 -12.02 -4.84
N PHE A 479 9.41 -12.25 -3.53
CA PHE A 479 8.24 -12.08 -2.64
C PHE A 479 7.84 -10.62 -2.45
N VAL A 480 8.79 -9.68 -2.50
CA VAL A 480 8.51 -8.24 -2.36
C VAL A 480 7.98 -7.66 -3.67
N ARG A 481 8.54 -8.06 -4.81
CA ARG A 481 8.16 -7.54 -6.14
C ARG A 481 6.90 -8.18 -6.70
N ASN A 482 6.62 -9.44 -6.35
CA ASN A 482 5.46 -10.13 -6.87
C ASN A 482 4.21 -9.66 -6.11
N ALA A 483 3.35 -8.95 -6.82
CA ALA A 483 2.17 -8.36 -6.23
C ALA A 483 1.06 -9.37 -5.89
N GLU A 484 1.22 -10.64 -6.28
CA GLU A 484 0.40 -11.74 -5.78
C GLU A 484 0.81 -12.21 -4.38
N THR A 485 2.02 -11.92 -3.91
CA THR A 485 2.49 -12.40 -2.61
C THR A 485 1.71 -11.75 -1.46
N ARG A 486 1.32 -12.57 -0.48
CA ARG A 486 0.61 -12.09 0.71
C ARG A 486 1.56 -11.31 1.65
N PRO A 487 1.29 -10.02 1.95
CA PRO A 487 2.18 -9.24 2.82
C PRO A 487 2.28 -9.77 4.27
N ASN A 488 1.20 -10.40 4.76
CA ASN A 488 1.11 -11.00 6.09
C ASN A 488 1.56 -12.46 6.14
N ALA A 489 2.20 -12.99 5.09
CA ALA A 489 2.78 -14.32 5.16
C ALA A 489 3.81 -14.37 6.29
N GLN A 490 3.73 -15.37 7.16
CA GLN A 490 4.72 -15.59 8.19
C GLN A 490 5.97 -16.21 7.57
N ILE A 491 7.14 -15.79 8.02
CA ILE A 491 8.40 -16.32 7.52
C ILE A 491 9.19 -16.94 8.67
N MET A 492 9.90 -18.02 8.38
CA MET A 492 10.65 -18.78 9.39
C MET A 492 11.86 -19.46 8.80
N MET A 493 12.79 -19.86 9.67
CA MET A 493 13.95 -20.68 9.32
C MET A 493 13.74 -22.11 9.81
N ALA A 494 14.05 -23.10 8.97
CA ALA A 494 14.20 -24.49 9.41
C ALA A 494 15.59 -24.68 10.04
N GLU A 495 15.67 -25.39 11.17
CA GLU A 495 16.96 -25.78 11.76
C GLU A 495 17.78 -26.68 10.81
N GLY A 496 17.08 -27.47 9.98
CA GLY A 496 17.61 -28.28 8.89
C GLY A 496 17.12 -27.78 7.53
N GLU A 497 16.46 -28.66 6.76
CA GLU A 497 15.89 -28.31 5.45
C GLU A 497 14.45 -27.78 5.59
N ALA A 498 14.07 -26.84 4.73
CA ALA A 498 12.68 -26.39 4.65
C ALA A 498 11.75 -27.51 4.19
N SER A 499 12.25 -28.42 3.36
CA SER A 499 11.57 -29.64 2.91
C SER A 499 11.07 -30.51 4.09
N GLU A 500 11.87 -30.66 5.14
CA GLU A 500 11.58 -31.49 6.31
C GLU A 500 10.43 -30.92 7.15
N VAL A 501 10.36 -29.59 7.25
CA VAL A 501 9.30 -28.88 7.97
C VAL A 501 7.97 -28.97 7.21
N LEU A 502 7.99 -28.78 5.89
CA LEU A 502 6.79 -28.83 5.05
C LEU A 502 6.29 -30.26 4.75
N THR A 503 7.08 -31.28 5.02
CA THR A 503 6.67 -32.69 4.89
C THR A 503 6.45 -33.38 6.24
N ALA A 504 6.72 -32.67 7.35
CA ALA A 504 6.52 -33.16 8.71
C ALA A 504 5.10 -33.70 8.92
N LYS A 505 5.00 -34.83 9.63
CA LYS A 505 3.74 -35.50 9.90
C LYS A 505 3.40 -35.47 11.38
N ARG A 506 2.11 -35.33 11.68
CA ARG A 506 1.54 -35.53 13.00
C ARG A 506 0.33 -36.46 12.86
N GLU A 507 0.33 -37.57 13.61
CA GLU A 507 -0.71 -38.61 13.49
C GLU A 507 -0.93 -39.07 12.04
N GLU A 508 0.15 -39.38 11.32
CA GLU A 508 0.19 -39.78 9.90
C GLU A 508 -0.27 -38.73 8.86
N LYS A 509 -0.66 -37.52 9.29
CA LYS A 509 -1.06 -36.44 8.39
C LYS A 509 0.01 -35.35 8.31
N THR A 510 0.27 -34.85 7.12
CA THR A 510 1.18 -33.71 6.92
C THR A 510 0.67 -32.48 7.67
N VAL A 511 1.57 -31.82 8.40
CA VAL A 511 1.28 -30.55 9.08
C VAL A 511 1.03 -29.48 8.02
N SER A 512 -0.18 -28.93 7.97
CA SER A 512 -0.52 -27.87 7.00
C SER A 512 0.16 -26.54 7.35
N ALA A 513 0.40 -25.70 6.34
CA ALA A 513 0.87 -24.33 6.48
C ALA A 513 0.06 -23.49 7.50
N LYS A 514 -1.25 -23.72 7.59
CA LYS A 514 -2.11 -23.07 8.60
C LYS A 514 -1.71 -23.46 10.03
N VAL A 515 -1.48 -24.76 10.25
CA VAL A 515 -1.05 -25.29 11.56
C VAL A 515 0.36 -24.81 11.89
N LEU A 516 1.28 -24.73 10.90
CA LEU A 516 2.59 -24.12 11.11
C LEU A 516 2.47 -22.69 11.61
N GLY A 517 1.56 -21.89 11.02
CA GLY A 517 1.34 -20.54 11.48
C GLY A 517 0.72 -20.44 12.88
N GLU A 518 -0.17 -21.38 13.24
CA GLU A 518 -0.72 -21.50 14.59
C GLU A 518 0.35 -21.92 15.63
N ILE A 519 1.30 -22.77 15.24
CA ILE A 519 2.47 -23.12 16.06
C ILE A 519 3.31 -21.87 16.30
N LEU A 520 3.65 -21.12 15.25
CA LEU A 520 4.44 -19.89 15.41
C LEU A 520 3.74 -18.89 16.34
N GLU A 521 2.43 -18.70 16.16
CA GLU A 521 1.65 -17.83 17.03
C GLU A 521 1.68 -18.28 18.49
N THR A 522 1.43 -19.57 18.75
CA THR A 522 1.43 -20.12 20.11
C THR A 522 2.80 -20.04 20.78
N GLN A 523 3.86 -20.34 20.03
CA GLN A 523 5.22 -20.32 20.54
C GLN A 523 5.73 -18.88 20.76
N ASN A 524 5.29 -17.92 19.94
CA ASN A 524 5.55 -16.50 20.18
C ASN A 524 4.85 -15.99 21.43
N MET A 525 3.57 -16.35 21.62
CA MET A 525 2.84 -16.00 22.83
C MET A 525 3.66 -16.43 24.05
N ASN A 526 4.06 -17.71 24.10
CA ASN A 526 4.79 -18.32 25.21
C ASN A 526 6.25 -17.83 25.40
N GLY A 527 6.77 -16.97 24.52
CA GLY A 527 8.13 -16.44 24.62
C GLY A 527 9.24 -17.33 24.03
N ASN A 528 8.90 -18.38 23.28
CA ASN A 528 9.86 -19.39 22.81
C ASN A 528 10.48 -19.05 21.45
N ILE A 529 9.82 -18.23 20.65
CA ILE A 529 10.29 -17.74 19.34
C ILE A 529 9.86 -16.30 19.15
N ALA A 530 10.61 -15.51 18.37
CA ALA A 530 10.13 -14.22 17.89
C ALA A 530 9.51 -14.37 16.50
N ARG A 531 8.18 -14.27 16.41
CA ARG A 531 7.42 -14.30 15.16
C ARG A 531 7.71 -13.06 14.33
N ILE A 532 7.70 -13.22 13.01
CA ILE A 532 7.81 -12.10 12.07
C ILE A 532 7.03 -12.40 10.79
N THR A 533 6.46 -11.34 10.18
CA THR A 533 5.83 -11.42 8.86
C THR A 533 6.80 -10.98 7.76
N LEU A 534 6.46 -11.27 6.50
CA LEU A 534 7.21 -10.77 5.35
C LEU A 534 7.30 -9.23 5.36
N THR A 535 6.21 -8.53 5.69
CA THR A 535 6.19 -7.07 5.80
C THR A 535 7.14 -6.57 6.90
N ASP A 536 7.08 -7.18 8.08
CA ASP A 536 7.92 -6.78 9.22
C ASP A 536 9.40 -7.05 8.93
N PHE A 537 9.70 -8.17 8.29
CA PHE A 537 11.07 -8.51 7.89
C PHE A 537 11.63 -7.50 6.91
N VAL A 538 10.88 -7.14 5.86
CA VAL A 538 11.33 -6.14 4.87
C VAL A 538 11.52 -4.78 5.54
N ASN A 539 10.65 -4.42 6.49
CA ASN A 539 10.81 -3.19 7.26
C ASN A 539 12.06 -3.23 8.18
N HIS A 540 12.37 -4.37 8.82
CA HIS A 540 13.60 -4.51 9.58
C HIS A 540 14.82 -4.45 8.66
N PHE A 541 14.80 -5.16 7.55
CA PHE A 541 15.90 -5.22 6.59
C PHE A 541 16.17 -3.87 5.89
N GLY A 542 15.11 -3.13 5.56
CA GLY A 542 15.20 -1.84 4.88
C GLY A 542 15.51 -0.65 5.80
N ASN A 543 15.56 -0.85 7.12
CA ASN A 543 15.93 0.21 8.06
C ASN A 543 17.46 0.28 8.19
N ASP A 544 18.02 1.47 7.95
CA ASP A 544 19.46 1.70 8.12
C ASP A 544 19.94 1.28 9.51
N GLY A 545 20.92 0.37 9.53
CA GLY A 545 21.52 -0.14 10.76
C GLY A 545 20.82 -1.36 11.36
N ALA A 546 19.55 -1.63 11.04
CA ALA A 546 18.82 -2.72 11.66
C ALA A 546 19.25 -4.10 11.15
N SER A 547 19.16 -5.09 12.04
CA SER A 547 19.36 -6.50 11.73
C SER A 547 18.02 -7.22 11.75
N PRO A 548 17.69 -8.06 10.76
CA PRO A 548 16.50 -8.88 10.82
C PRO A 548 16.70 -10.13 11.70
N TYR A 549 15.59 -10.81 11.99
CA TYR A 549 15.57 -12.08 12.71
C TYR A 549 14.53 -13.01 12.07
N LEU A 550 14.60 -14.30 12.39
CA LEU A 550 13.59 -15.28 11.99
C LEU A 550 13.26 -16.23 13.15
N PRO A 551 11.99 -16.61 13.35
CA PRO A 551 11.68 -17.74 14.21
C PRO A 551 12.28 -19.02 13.60
N VAL A 552 12.81 -19.89 14.46
CA VAL A 552 13.39 -21.17 14.04
C VAL A 552 12.45 -22.30 14.43
N VAL A 553 12.23 -23.22 13.50
CA VAL A 553 11.46 -24.44 13.73
C VAL A 553 12.24 -25.66 13.29
N ARG A 554 11.92 -26.81 13.87
CA ARG A 554 12.52 -28.09 13.51
C ARG A 554 11.45 -29.16 13.33
N SER A 555 11.71 -30.10 12.43
CA SER A 555 10.89 -31.29 12.24
C SER A 555 11.20 -32.32 13.32
N THR A 556 10.18 -33.00 13.83
CA THR A 556 10.27 -34.06 14.84
C THR A 556 9.31 -35.20 14.47
N ASP A 557 9.42 -36.33 15.16
CA ASP A 557 8.49 -37.46 14.96
C ASP A 557 7.03 -37.11 15.29
N GLU A 558 6.80 -36.07 16.11
CA GLU A 558 5.47 -35.60 16.51
C GLU A 558 4.98 -34.38 15.71
N GLY A 559 5.71 -33.96 14.68
CA GLY A 559 5.37 -32.84 13.80
C GLY A 559 6.45 -31.77 13.76
N VAL A 560 6.11 -30.53 14.13
CA VAL A 560 7.01 -29.38 14.08
C VAL A 560 7.05 -28.69 15.43
N GLU A 561 8.25 -28.35 15.90
CA GLU A 561 8.50 -27.68 17.17
C GLU A 561 9.28 -26.38 16.97
N ALA A 562 9.16 -25.46 17.94
CA ALA A 562 10.00 -24.28 18.04
C ALA A 562 11.45 -24.65 18.41
N ALA A 563 12.40 -23.91 17.86
CA ALA A 563 13.83 -24.09 18.08
C ALA A 563 14.56 -22.74 18.34
N GLY A 564 13.84 -21.74 18.85
CA GLY A 564 14.40 -20.42 19.19
C GLY A 564 14.28 -19.39 18.05
N THR A 565 15.18 -18.40 18.05
CA THR A 565 15.14 -17.27 17.10
C THR A 565 16.50 -17.07 16.45
N ALA A 566 16.56 -17.08 15.12
CA ALA A 566 17.76 -16.80 14.36
C ALA A 566 18.03 -15.29 14.30
N LEU A 567 19.24 -14.90 14.67
CA LEU A 567 19.79 -13.57 14.41
C LEU A 567 20.44 -13.55 13.04
N LEU A 568 20.16 -12.51 12.26
CA LEU A 568 20.76 -12.32 10.95
C LEU A 568 21.54 -11.01 10.90
N ASP A 569 22.57 -10.95 10.07
CA ASP A 569 23.26 -9.71 9.75
C ASP A 569 22.44 -8.83 8.78
N GLN A 570 22.97 -7.65 8.46
CA GLN A 570 22.36 -6.70 7.53
C GLN A 570 22.29 -7.22 6.08
N GLN A 571 22.96 -8.33 5.76
CA GLN A 571 22.90 -9.02 4.46
C GLN A 571 21.92 -10.20 4.49
N GLY A 572 21.34 -10.50 5.65
CA GLY A 572 20.42 -11.62 5.88
C GLY A 572 21.12 -12.95 6.09
N GLN A 573 22.41 -12.96 6.44
CA GLN A 573 23.17 -14.16 6.78
C GLN A 573 23.01 -14.53 8.25
N LEU A 574 22.95 -15.83 8.56
CA LEU A 574 22.81 -16.35 9.92
C LEU A 574 24.03 -16.03 10.77
N LEU A 575 23.81 -15.35 11.89
CA LEU A 575 24.82 -15.05 12.91
C LEU A 575 24.77 -16.05 14.06
N ALA A 576 23.57 -16.28 14.61
CA ALA A 576 23.35 -17.16 15.76
C ALA A 576 21.88 -17.59 15.85
N VAL A 577 21.62 -18.59 16.69
CA VAL A 577 20.25 -18.94 17.11
C VAL A 577 20.16 -18.71 18.62
N LEU A 578 19.26 -17.82 19.01
CA LEU A 578 18.94 -17.50 20.40
C LEU A 578 18.22 -18.67 21.05
N ASP A 579 18.64 -19.02 22.27
CA ASP A 579 17.90 -19.96 23.10
C ASP A 579 16.58 -19.34 23.61
N GLU A 580 15.79 -20.14 24.33
CA GLU A 580 14.47 -19.75 24.84
C GLU A 580 14.54 -18.48 25.72
N LYS A 581 15.44 -18.45 26.71
CA LYS A 581 15.56 -17.30 27.63
C LYS A 581 16.01 -16.03 26.92
N THR A 582 16.97 -16.15 26.00
CA THR A 582 17.46 -14.99 25.26
C THR A 582 16.43 -14.49 24.24
N THR A 583 15.68 -15.41 23.63
CA THR A 583 14.55 -15.08 22.76
C THR A 583 13.45 -14.36 23.52
N ARG A 584 13.10 -14.84 24.72
CA ARG A 584 12.12 -14.20 25.58
C ARG A 584 12.57 -12.79 26.00
N GLY A 585 13.84 -12.63 26.39
CA GLY A 585 14.46 -11.33 26.62
C GLY A 585 14.39 -10.40 25.40
N ALA A 586 14.62 -10.94 24.20
CA ALA A 586 14.50 -10.20 22.95
C ALA A 586 13.05 -9.77 22.67
N LEU A 587 12.06 -10.64 22.93
CA LEU A 587 10.64 -10.32 22.79
C LEU A 587 10.19 -9.19 23.72
N TYR A 588 10.72 -9.14 24.95
CA TYR A 588 10.45 -8.01 25.84
C TYR A 588 10.91 -6.70 25.20
N LEU A 589 12.09 -6.67 24.59
CA LEU A 589 12.68 -5.48 23.98
C LEU A 589 12.00 -5.08 22.66
N LEU A 590 11.58 -6.08 21.87
CA LEU A 590 10.77 -5.89 20.66
C LEU A 590 9.36 -5.36 20.98
N GLY A 591 8.87 -5.62 22.20
CA GLY A 591 7.52 -5.27 22.63
C GLY A 591 6.45 -6.19 22.03
N ASP A 592 6.83 -7.43 21.66
CA ASP A 592 5.95 -8.44 21.04
C ASP A 592 5.72 -9.66 21.95
N PHE A 593 6.06 -9.53 23.24
CA PHE A 593 5.74 -10.53 24.26
C PHE A 593 4.27 -10.40 24.71
N ASP A 594 3.47 -11.45 24.51
CA ASP A 594 2.05 -11.47 24.89
C ASP A 594 1.85 -12.04 26.30
N ARG A 595 2.19 -13.32 26.52
CA ARG A 595 2.03 -14.00 27.81
C ARG A 595 2.92 -15.23 27.98
N GLY A 596 3.53 -15.43 29.14
CA GLY A 596 4.39 -16.59 29.36
C GLY A 596 4.54 -16.96 30.82
N LEU A 597 4.85 -18.22 31.07
CA LEU A 597 5.16 -18.68 32.42
C LEU A 597 6.63 -18.39 32.73
N GLU A 598 6.86 -17.67 33.82
CA GLU A 598 8.20 -17.42 34.35
C GLU A 598 8.34 -18.10 35.72
N THR A 599 9.49 -18.71 35.96
CA THR A 599 9.76 -19.39 37.22
C THR A 599 11.05 -18.87 37.83
N VAL A 600 10.92 -18.27 39.00
CA VAL A 600 12.03 -17.66 39.74
C VAL A 600 12.21 -18.30 41.11
N ILE A 601 13.43 -18.22 41.63
CA ILE A 601 13.74 -18.59 43.01
C ILE A 601 13.76 -17.33 43.85
N LEU A 602 12.94 -17.30 44.90
CA LEU A 602 12.89 -16.20 45.86
C LEU A 602 14.12 -16.23 46.78
N PRO A 603 14.43 -15.13 47.51
CA PRO A 603 15.61 -15.04 48.38
C PRO A 603 15.75 -16.10 49.49
N ASP A 604 14.71 -16.90 49.71
CA ASP A 604 14.61 -17.96 50.70
C ASP A 604 14.38 -19.35 50.08
N ASP A 605 14.83 -19.51 48.83
CA ASP A 605 14.83 -20.76 48.07
C ASP A 605 13.43 -21.30 47.69
N ALA A 606 12.37 -20.54 47.96
CA ALA A 606 11.01 -20.86 47.48
C ALA A 606 10.92 -20.65 45.96
N ARG A 607 10.26 -21.56 45.26
CA ARG A 607 10.07 -21.50 43.81
C ARG A 607 8.74 -20.83 43.49
N LEU A 608 8.78 -19.67 42.85
CA LEU A 608 7.59 -18.95 42.37
C LEU A 608 7.43 -19.20 40.87
N THR A 609 6.26 -19.66 40.44
CA THR A 609 5.86 -19.66 39.03
C THR A 609 4.74 -18.65 38.83
N ALA A 610 4.98 -17.67 37.98
CA ALA A 610 4.03 -16.62 37.64
C ALA A 610 3.75 -16.61 36.14
N GLU A 611 2.52 -16.31 35.76
CA GLU A 611 2.16 -15.98 34.38
C GLU A 611 2.37 -14.48 34.16
N LEU A 612 3.33 -14.12 33.33
CA LEU A 612 3.58 -12.76 32.87
C LEU A 612 2.63 -12.42 31.73
N HIS A 613 2.04 -11.22 31.73
CA HIS A 613 1.21 -10.71 30.64
C HIS A 613 1.19 -9.17 30.61
N ASP A 614 0.51 -8.59 29.61
CA ASP A 614 0.37 -7.14 29.42
C ASP A 614 1.70 -6.36 29.45
N LEU A 615 2.76 -6.98 28.92
CA LEU A 615 4.10 -6.40 28.93
C LEU A 615 4.16 -5.21 27.96
N LYS A 616 4.74 -4.10 28.43
CA LYS A 616 4.95 -2.88 27.64
C LYS A 616 6.37 -2.40 27.80
N THR A 617 6.98 -2.04 26.67
CA THR A 617 8.36 -1.57 26.62
C THR A 617 8.42 -0.19 25.98
N ASP A 618 8.95 0.77 26.71
CA ASP A 618 9.25 2.11 26.24
C ASP A 618 10.77 2.25 26.08
N ILE A 619 11.24 2.65 24.89
CA ILE A 619 12.67 2.88 24.61
C ILE A 619 12.87 4.33 24.19
N ALA A 620 13.59 5.10 25.01
CA ALA A 620 14.01 6.46 24.70
C ALA A 620 15.45 6.47 24.18
N ALA A 621 15.69 7.17 23.06
CA ALA A 621 17.00 7.29 22.42
C ALA A 621 17.51 8.74 22.53
N SER A 622 18.80 8.89 22.84
CA SER A 622 19.50 10.19 22.89
C SER A 622 20.99 10.03 22.59
N VAL A 623 21.73 11.13 22.48
CA VAL A 623 23.19 11.12 22.47
C VAL A 623 23.68 11.88 23.69
N GLN A 624 24.54 11.25 24.50
CA GLN A 624 25.18 11.88 25.66
C GLN A 624 26.69 11.68 25.58
N GLY A 625 27.46 12.75 25.84
CA GLY A 625 28.93 12.66 25.79
C GLY A 625 29.52 12.26 24.43
N GLY A 626 28.73 12.31 23.34
CA GLY A 626 29.15 11.86 22.01
C GLY A 626 28.94 10.36 21.74
N ALA A 627 28.25 9.65 22.63
CA ALA A 627 27.86 8.25 22.44
C ALA A 627 26.32 8.09 22.41
N PRO A 628 25.78 7.14 21.61
CA PRO A 628 24.37 6.77 21.70
C PRO A 628 24.01 6.25 23.10
N THR A 629 22.88 6.72 23.62
CA THR A 629 22.36 6.32 24.94
C THR A 629 20.89 5.93 24.83
N PHE A 630 20.54 4.79 25.40
CA PHE A 630 19.19 4.24 25.40
C PHE A 630 18.68 3.97 26.81
N SER A 631 17.47 4.44 27.10
CA SER A 631 16.76 4.15 28.35
C SER A 631 15.53 3.30 28.06
N ILE A 632 15.52 2.10 28.63
CA ILE A 632 14.53 1.06 28.39
C ILE A 632 13.73 0.85 29.67
N SER A 633 12.42 1.08 29.60
CA SER A 633 11.49 0.83 30.70
C SER A 633 10.53 -0.28 30.30
N ILE A 634 10.58 -1.39 31.04
CA ILE A 634 9.69 -2.54 30.86
C ILE A 634 8.69 -2.55 32.01
N ARG A 635 7.40 -2.64 31.70
CA ARG A 635 6.32 -2.82 32.67
C ARG A 635 5.57 -4.10 32.35
N CYS A 636 5.29 -4.91 33.35
CA CYS A 636 4.64 -6.20 33.16
C CYS A 636 3.64 -6.44 34.30
N ALA A 637 2.50 -7.04 33.97
CA ALA A 637 1.58 -7.60 34.96
C ALA A 637 1.88 -9.09 35.16
N ALA A 638 1.69 -9.59 36.37
CA ALA A 638 1.91 -10.99 36.68
C ALA A 638 0.74 -11.59 37.48
N ASP A 639 0.37 -12.81 37.14
CA ASP A 639 -0.57 -13.64 37.91
C ASP A 639 0.19 -14.80 38.56
N ILE A 640 0.07 -14.99 39.87
CA ILE A 640 0.77 -16.10 40.56
C ILE A 640 0.08 -17.42 40.23
N GLY A 641 0.81 -18.33 39.59
CA GLY A 641 0.34 -19.67 39.23
C GLY A 641 0.68 -20.75 40.26
N ALA A 642 1.88 -20.71 40.83
CA ALA A 642 2.31 -21.64 41.88
C ALA A 642 3.42 -21.05 42.75
N LEU A 643 3.52 -21.50 44.00
CA LEU A 643 4.59 -21.12 44.94
C LEU A 643 4.96 -22.34 45.80
N ASP A 644 6.21 -22.80 45.69
CA ASP A 644 6.70 -23.92 46.50
C ASP A 644 7.03 -23.45 47.93
N THR A 645 6.41 -24.13 48.89
CA THR A 645 6.62 -24.20 50.36
C THR A 645 5.73 -23.37 51.30
N GLY A 646 5.10 -24.11 52.25
CA GLY A 646 4.59 -23.66 53.55
C GLY A 646 3.34 -22.77 53.53
N MET A 647 2.16 -23.39 53.51
CA MET A 647 0.80 -22.79 53.43
C MET A 647 0.42 -21.64 54.41
N ASP A 648 1.31 -21.18 55.29
CA ASP A 648 0.91 -20.28 56.40
C ASP A 648 1.38 -18.82 56.31
N THR A 649 2.29 -18.39 55.41
CA THR A 649 2.99 -17.10 55.66
C THR A 649 3.40 -16.20 54.47
N ARG A 650 2.76 -16.22 53.29
CA ARG A 650 3.17 -15.31 52.19
C ARG A 650 2.06 -14.59 51.42
N TYR A 651 1.27 -13.81 52.15
CA TYR A 651 0.31 -12.88 51.57
C TYR A 651 0.43 -11.50 52.24
N GLY A 652 0.31 -10.44 51.43
CA GLY A 652 0.42 -9.05 51.88
C GLY A 652 1.49 -8.26 51.13
N GLU A 653 1.39 -6.92 51.20
CA GLU A 653 2.22 -5.95 50.47
C GLU A 653 3.73 -6.23 50.53
N ALA A 654 4.25 -6.64 51.68
CA ALA A 654 5.68 -6.94 51.82
C ALA A 654 6.11 -8.21 51.05
N ALA A 655 5.25 -9.23 51.00
CA ALA A 655 5.53 -10.46 50.25
C ALA A 655 5.41 -10.21 48.73
N TYR A 656 4.38 -9.48 48.30
CA TYR A 656 4.21 -9.10 46.90
C TYR A 656 5.36 -8.23 46.40
N ALA A 657 5.80 -7.24 47.19
CA ALA A 657 6.95 -6.41 46.81
C ALA A 657 8.24 -7.22 46.58
N VAL A 658 8.47 -8.28 47.37
CA VAL A 658 9.62 -9.19 47.15
C VAL A 658 9.43 -9.99 45.85
N MET A 659 8.25 -10.56 45.62
CA MET A 659 7.95 -11.33 44.41
C MET A 659 8.05 -10.46 43.15
N GLU A 660 7.45 -9.27 43.15
CA GLU A 660 7.52 -8.29 42.07
C GLU A 660 8.97 -7.86 41.80
N GLN A 661 9.75 -7.60 42.85
CA GLN A 661 11.15 -7.24 42.70
C GLN A 661 11.98 -8.39 42.10
N THR A 662 11.77 -9.64 42.53
CA THR A 662 12.47 -10.81 41.97
C THR A 662 12.09 -11.05 40.52
N LEU A 663 10.80 -10.98 40.17
CA LEU A 663 10.34 -11.10 38.78
C LEU A 663 10.90 -9.97 37.91
N ALA A 664 10.89 -8.73 38.40
CA ALA A 664 11.47 -7.59 37.69
C ALA A 664 12.97 -7.77 37.44
N GLN A 665 13.71 -8.31 38.41
CA GLN A 665 15.14 -8.61 38.25
C GLN A 665 15.39 -9.69 37.20
N GLU A 666 14.58 -10.75 37.14
CA GLU A 666 14.73 -11.78 36.10
C GLU A 666 14.39 -11.23 34.70
N ILE A 667 13.31 -10.45 34.56
CA ILE A 667 12.98 -9.77 33.29
C ILE A 667 14.12 -8.85 32.84
N GLN A 668 14.67 -8.05 33.76
CA GLN A 668 15.80 -7.15 33.47
C GLN A 668 17.03 -7.94 33.03
N LYS A 669 17.31 -9.08 33.67
CA LYS A 669 18.44 -9.95 33.35
C LYS A 669 18.28 -10.62 31.98
N GLU A 670 17.10 -11.11 31.65
CA GLU A 670 16.82 -11.70 30.32
C GLU A 670 16.95 -10.66 29.21
N ALA A 671 16.38 -9.47 29.41
CA ALA A 671 16.53 -8.35 28.49
C ALA A 671 18.00 -7.94 28.33
N GLN A 672 18.75 -7.84 29.43
CA GLN A 672 20.18 -7.52 29.37
C GLN A 672 20.98 -8.59 28.63
N THR A 673 20.69 -9.86 28.87
CA THR A 673 21.34 -10.99 28.18
C THR A 673 21.10 -10.90 26.67
N ALA A 674 19.87 -10.57 26.26
CA ALA A 674 19.55 -10.36 24.85
C ALA A 674 20.30 -9.17 24.24
N LEU A 675 20.41 -8.05 24.95
CA LEU A 675 21.18 -6.87 24.51
C LEU A 675 22.67 -7.19 24.37
N ASP A 676 23.27 -7.82 25.38
CA ASP A 676 24.68 -8.15 25.41
C ASP A 676 25.06 -9.09 24.26
N LEU A 677 24.22 -10.10 23.99
CA LEU A 677 24.44 -11.02 22.88
C LEU A 677 24.19 -10.37 21.52
N CYS A 678 23.00 -9.79 21.30
CA CYS A 678 22.63 -9.25 19.99
C CYS A 678 23.50 -8.05 19.62
N LEU A 679 23.64 -7.07 20.50
CA LEU A 679 24.36 -5.83 20.22
C LEU A 679 25.84 -5.92 20.57
N GLY A 680 26.18 -6.49 21.72
CA GLY A 680 27.55 -6.52 22.22
C GLY A 680 28.43 -7.52 21.46
N GLU A 681 27.97 -8.77 21.32
CA GLU A 681 28.73 -9.84 20.64
C GLU A 681 28.59 -9.76 19.12
N TYR A 682 27.37 -9.62 18.60
CA TYR A 682 27.09 -9.70 17.17
C TYR A 682 26.95 -8.34 16.46
N GLY A 683 26.78 -7.23 17.19
CA GLY A 683 26.51 -5.92 16.59
C GLY A 683 25.18 -5.85 15.81
N ALA A 684 24.26 -6.79 16.08
CA ALA A 684 22.99 -6.98 15.39
C ALA A 684 21.85 -6.24 16.10
N ASP A 685 21.43 -5.11 15.54
CA ASP A 685 20.33 -4.30 16.07
C ASP A 685 18.96 -4.83 15.62
N ILE A 686 18.50 -5.90 16.24
CA ILE A 686 17.13 -6.42 16.04
C ILE A 686 16.06 -5.56 16.71
N PHE A 687 16.46 -4.69 17.64
CA PHE A 687 15.54 -3.91 18.47
C PHE A 687 15.16 -2.57 17.86
N LEU A 688 15.65 -2.24 16.66
CA LEU A 688 15.42 -0.96 15.98
C LEU A 688 15.88 0.25 16.81
N LEU A 689 17.02 0.13 17.51
CA LEU A 689 17.61 1.22 18.28
C LEU A 689 18.10 2.35 17.36
N GLY A 690 18.71 2.00 16.22
CA GLY A 690 19.16 2.96 15.21
C GLY A 690 17.99 3.75 14.64
N ARG A 691 16.88 3.07 14.33
CA ARG A 691 15.62 3.70 13.89
C ARG A 691 15.09 4.72 14.91
N ARG A 692 15.13 4.40 16.20
CA ARG A 692 14.70 5.30 17.29
C ARG A 692 15.64 6.49 17.44
N LEU A 693 16.96 6.27 17.36
CA LEU A 693 17.94 7.34 17.39
C LEU A 693 17.78 8.27 16.18
N HIS A 694 17.55 7.70 15.00
CA HIS A 694 17.25 8.45 13.78
C HIS A 694 15.99 9.31 13.94
N GLN A 695 14.90 8.78 14.50
CA GLN A 695 13.69 9.57 14.77
C GLN A 695 13.91 10.69 15.79
N ALA A 696 14.67 10.41 16.86
CA ALA A 696 14.91 11.37 17.95
C ALA A 696 15.90 12.47 17.56
N ASN A 697 17.02 12.10 16.92
CA ASN A 697 18.13 12.99 16.58
C ASN A 697 18.67 12.69 15.16
N PRO A 698 17.96 13.07 14.07
CA PRO A 698 18.35 12.71 12.70
C PRO A 698 19.74 13.18 12.29
N LYS A 699 20.15 14.38 12.73
CA LYS A 699 21.46 14.94 12.40
C LYS A 699 22.62 14.23 13.09
N GLU A 700 22.41 13.70 14.29
CA GLU A 700 23.43 12.94 15.01
C GLU A 700 23.50 11.52 14.48
N TRP A 701 22.35 10.93 14.12
CA TRP A 701 22.28 9.63 13.45
C TRP A 701 23.18 9.52 12.22
N GLU A 702 23.24 10.57 11.38
CA GLU A 702 24.12 10.61 10.20
C GLU A 702 25.59 10.30 10.51
N GLN A 703 26.06 10.59 11.73
CA GLN A 703 27.45 10.33 12.14
C GLN A 703 27.72 8.85 12.44
N TYR A 704 26.69 8.12 12.85
CA TYR A 704 26.80 6.71 13.27
C TYR A 704 26.29 5.74 12.21
N ALA A 705 25.39 6.16 11.33
CA ALA A 705 24.68 5.29 10.39
C ALA A 705 25.60 4.34 9.59
N ALA A 706 26.73 4.85 9.09
CA ALA A 706 27.66 4.06 8.29
C ALA A 706 28.43 2.98 9.07
N GLN A 707 28.52 3.09 10.40
CA GLN A 707 29.21 2.17 11.29
C GLN A 707 28.32 1.77 12.47
N TRP A 708 27.02 1.63 12.20
CA TRP A 708 26.03 1.42 13.24
C TRP A 708 26.30 0.16 14.09
N PRO A 709 26.68 -1.01 13.53
CA PRO A 709 27.02 -2.18 14.34
C PRO A 709 28.13 -1.91 15.38
N GLN A 710 29.13 -1.11 15.01
CA GLN A 710 30.22 -0.72 15.92
C GLN A 710 29.77 0.35 16.93
N ALA A 711 28.92 1.29 16.51
CA ALA A 711 28.42 2.32 17.40
C ALA A 711 27.44 1.77 18.46
N VAL A 712 26.56 0.84 18.07
CA VAL A 712 25.54 0.27 18.95
C VAL A 712 26.14 -0.68 19.99
N SER A 713 27.20 -1.42 19.64
CA SER A 713 27.93 -2.27 20.60
C SER A 713 28.64 -1.49 21.71
N GLN A 714 28.87 -0.18 21.51
CA GLN A 714 29.47 0.73 22.50
C GLN A 714 28.43 1.67 23.14
N ALA A 715 27.14 1.50 22.83
CA ALA A 715 26.09 2.36 23.34
C ALA A 715 25.86 2.14 24.85
N GLU A 716 25.52 3.22 25.54
CA GLU A 716 25.12 3.14 26.94
C GLU A 716 23.63 2.76 27.02
N ILE A 717 23.33 1.53 27.43
CA ILE A 717 21.96 1.02 27.52
C ILE A 717 21.61 0.76 28.98
N SER A 718 20.51 1.36 29.43
CA SER A 718 19.97 1.16 30.78
C SER A 718 18.60 0.50 30.70
N VAL A 719 18.45 -0.65 31.36
CA VAL A 719 17.19 -1.39 31.44
C VAL A 719 16.63 -1.29 32.85
N GLN A 720 15.35 -0.94 32.95
CA GLN A 720 14.59 -0.95 34.20
C GLN A 720 13.29 -1.71 33.98
N ALA A 721 13.03 -2.71 34.81
CA ALA A 721 11.78 -3.46 34.79
C ALA A 721 10.95 -3.16 36.04
N LYS A 722 9.63 -3.14 35.87
CA LYS A 722 8.65 -3.10 36.96
C LYS A 722 7.59 -4.16 36.73
N VAL A 723 7.33 -4.97 37.75
CA VAL A 723 6.26 -5.96 37.75
C VAL A 723 5.19 -5.54 38.75
N GLU A 724 3.93 -5.78 38.41
CA GLU A 724 2.78 -5.60 39.29
C GLU A 724 1.98 -6.90 39.33
N ILE A 725 1.78 -7.47 40.52
CA ILE A 725 1.00 -8.71 40.68
C ILE A 725 -0.49 -8.37 40.64
N ALA A 726 -1.18 -8.83 39.61
CA ALA A 726 -2.59 -8.50 39.36
C ALA A 726 -3.55 -9.51 40.03
N ARG A 727 -3.20 -10.80 40.04
CA ARG A 727 -3.99 -11.85 40.68
C ARG A 727 -3.11 -12.89 41.35
N VAL A 728 -3.71 -13.54 42.34
CA VAL A 728 -3.18 -14.76 42.96
C VAL A 728 -4.24 -15.84 42.72
N GLY A 729 -3.84 -17.04 42.30
CA GLY A 729 -4.76 -18.15 42.07
C GLY A 729 -5.74 -18.42 43.23
N GLN A 730 -6.85 -19.11 42.96
CA GLN A 730 -8.01 -19.26 43.86
C GLN A 730 -7.62 -19.61 45.32
N GLU A 731 -7.92 -18.70 46.26
CA GLU A 731 -7.53 -18.74 47.68
C GLU A 731 -8.21 -19.84 48.53
N ASP A 732 -9.20 -20.56 48.01
CA ASP A 732 -10.01 -21.49 48.80
C ASP A 732 -9.86 -22.94 48.31
N THR A 733 -8.85 -23.65 48.83
CA THR A 733 -8.97 -25.11 48.97
C THR A 733 -8.35 -25.49 50.32
N PRO A 734 -9.15 -25.98 51.29
CA PRO A 734 -8.59 -26.56 52.50
C PRO A 734 -7.61 -27.66 52.10
N ALA A 735 -6.49 -27.77 52.82
CA ALA A 735 -5.53 -28.83 52.63
C ALA A 735 -6.26 -30.18 52.46
N ILE A 736 -6.05 -30.84 51.32
CA ILE A 736 -6.41 -32.25 51.21
C ILE A 736 -5.41 -32.98 52.10
N GLU A 737 -5.86 -33.33 53.31
CA GLU A 737 -5.13 -34.17 54.28
C GLU A 737 -4.76 -35.55 53.70
#